data_AF-A0A8T4DGK1-F1
#
_entry.id   AF-A0A8T4DGK1-F1
#
_cell.length_a   1.000
_cell.length_b   1.000
_cell.length_c   1.000
_cell.angle_alpha   90.00
_cell.angle_beta   90.00
_cell.angle_gamma   90.00
#
_symmetry.space_group_name_H-M   'P 1'
#
loop_
_entity.id
_entity.type
_entity.pdbx_description
1 polymer ?
#
loop_
_entity_poly.entity_id
_entity_poly.type
_entity_poly.pdbx_seq_one_letter_code
_entity_poly.pdbx_strand_id
1 'polypeptide(L)'
;MEIQVERIDSIPLISLDGRLDAFGAEQLDEALKSAITPEDSTVVIDMANVSYLSSGGIRTLLAAEKQLKPRNGGIQLCSLQSYPLKVLAMAGFDQLFAIWPTREAALKHTRALLSRREVKVQWDRLPTFTSSGARFTVLETSHDEAVLKVTSDISKVLYARLGDEDICTRRFSETEYSIGLGALGENVSACAPYLGEMITIGGTMVWLPTDGHDTPDFLIAQRDTGEVTIFTGFNVALDGPFHDLIVMVREGETGMTIGEIYATIFEFARKHRPAFKGLLSLALWADVDAVYSSGVKISPIKKFAPANREMIMHPDNIAQWLDISTMPKHAGETMVSLGMGLDLQSDLSSLDRDAINALFYLHPANVGNKQMLLHNHGVIFKHMPWERTPDLDEAIKRIVTEGEFIDMRHLLDNTSVSRAVIGISYIAEVLFEEPTQIAIAGASCPGWNETYERITRKLHHDCSEVLLTPITGGYSGSLVFRVNAWDRSGRKEMPFVLKLGRWANVHDEIRGYEEHVKRYIQNNATQIIEHCKLGEFGGILYNFVGITGTESKIGSLEDFYRAHSTDEALAAFDKLFRVVLRAWYGQPKLTELSLYEEYGSFYNYEAIRAYADSHFGITPNQEFIELPFGLGQAVNPLYFAEKIMPARSSKSVSVYQASVHGDLNMKNVLMDEEANMWLIDFSETEHAHILRDIAKLEAVLKFESFAITSEEQLRALVELEQRFLDTKSLSEIPQLPYSVSIEDPNVRKAFRCVQRLREYANVVTLLDEEISQYWFSLLWYTLIVLAFGSVDEYGKRYAWISSALLCQKLL
;
A
#
# COMPACT_ATOMS: atom_id res chain seq x y z
N MET A 1 9.47 18.29 -33.02
CA MET A 1 9.47 16.93 -32.44
C MET A 1 9.86 15.97 -33.55
N GLU A 2 10.65 14.94 -33.26
CA GLU A 2 10.90 13.86 -34.22
C GLU A 2 9.85 12.77 -34.03
N ILE A 3 9.27 12.30 -35.15
CA ILE A 3 8.23 11.28 -35.16
C ILE A 3 8.65 10.20 -36.14
N GLN A 4 8.74 8.97 -35.64
CA GLN A 4 8.93 7.79 -36.48
C GLN A 4 7.64 6.99 -36.52
N VAL A 5 7.19 6.65 -37.72
CA VAL A 5 6.00 5.82 -37.94
C VAL A 5 6.46 4.52 -38.56
N GLU A 6 6.15 3.41 -37.90
CA GLU A 6 6.39 2.07 -38.38
C GLU A 6 5.12 1.22 -38.26
N ARG A 7 5.10 0.08 -38.98
CA ARG A 7 4.05 -0.93 -38.81
C ARG A 7 4.69 -2.24 -38.42
N ILE A 8 4.23 -2.81 -37.31
CA ILE A 8 4.71 -4.08 -36.77
C ILE A 8 3.52 -5.02 -36.72
N ASP A 9 3.56 -6.10 -37.48
CA ASP A 9 2.45 -7.07 -37.56
C ASP A 9 1.10 -6.38 -37.83
N SER A 10 1.10 -5.46 -38.79
CA SER A 10 -0.05 -4.60 -39.15
C SER A 10 -0.47 -3.56 -38.11
N ILE A 11 0.13 -3.50 -36.92
CA ILE A 11 -0.15 -2.48 -35.89
C ILE A 11 0.62 -1.20 -36.21
N PRO A 12 -0.05 -0.04 -36.33
CA PRO A 12 0.64 1.26 -36.40
C PRO A 12 1.36 1.54 -35.08
N LEU A 13 2.66 1.81 -35.15
CA LEU A 13 3.49 2.22 -34.03
C LEU A 13 4.12 3.57 -34.34
N ILE A 14 3.93 4.52 -33.42
CA ILE A 14 4.44 5.88 -33.53
C ILE A 14 5.39 6.14 -32.36
N SER A 15 6.68 6.31 -32.66
CA SER A 15 7.68 6.68 -31.67
C SER A 15 7.92 8.18 -31.69
N LEU A 16 7.87 8.79 -30.50
CA LEU A 16 7.98 10.23 -30.31
C LEU A 16 9.27 10.59 -29.58
N ASP A 17 10.00 11.55 -30.14
CA ASP A 17 11.20 12.11 -29.51
C ASP A 17 11.11 13.64 -29.43
N GLY A 18 11.20 14.16 -28.20
CA GLY A 18 11.18 15.58 -27.88
C GLY A 18 9.98 16.00 -27.03
N ARG A 19 9.35 17.12 -27.40
CA ARG A 19 8.28 17.75 -26.60
C ARG A 19 6.94 17.68 -27.33
N LEU A 20 5.90 17.16 -26.68
CA LEU A 20 4.51 17.17 -27.16
C LEU A 20 3.77 18.43 -26.68
N ASP A 21 4.32 19.59 -27.06
CA ASP A 21 3.71 20.91 -26.87
C ASP A 21 2.68 21.22 -27.99
N ALA A 22 2.24 22.48 -28.12
CA ALA A 22 1.27 22.85 -29.17
C ALA A 22 1.79 22.54 -30.59
N PHE A 23 3.07 22.76 -30.84
CA PHE A 23 3.68 22.48 -32.15
C PHE A 23 3.86 20.96 -32.35
N GLY A 24 4.37 20.25 -31.33
CA GLY A 24 4.47 18.79 -31.39
C GLY A 24 3.11 18.10 -31.55
N ALA A 25 2.05 18.66 -30.98
CA ALA A 25 0.69 18.13 -31.09
C ALA A 25 0.11 18.22 -32.51
N GLU A 26 0.43 19.27 -33.27
CA GLU A 26 0.08 19.38 -34.69
C GLU A 26 0.84 18.34 -35.53
N GLN A 27 2.14 18.17 -35.26
CA GLN A 27 2.95 17.14 -35.93
C GLN A 27 2.44 15.72 -35.65
N LEU A 28 2.02 15.44 -34.41
CA LEU A 28 1.44 14.15 -34.03
C LEU A 28 0.07 13.91 -34.68
N ASP A 29 -0.77 14.93 -34.77
CA ASP A 29 -2.09 14.82 -35.42
C ASP A 29 -1.94 14.46 -36.91
N GLU A 30 -1.00 15.08 -37.63
CA GLU A 30 -0.68 14.72 -39.01
C GLU A 30 -0.16 13.28 -39.12
N ALA A 31 0.76 12.88 -38.23
CA ALA A 31 1.30 11.53 -38.20
C ALA A 31 0.22 10.47 -37.92
N LEU A 32 -0.68 10.72 -36.96
CA LEU A 32 -1.80 9.83 -36.64
C LEU A 32 -2.77 9.70 -37.80
N LYS A 33 -3.12 10.80 -38.48
CA LYS A 33 -3.99 10.79 -39.67
C LYS A 33 -3.38 10.01 -40.83
N SER A 34 -2.05 10.07 -41.00
CA SER A 34 -1.35 9.32 -42.04
C SER A 34 -1.17 7.84 -41.67
N ALA A 35 -1.00 7.53 -40.38
CA ALA A 35 -0.69 6.17 -39.91
C ALA A 35 -1.94 5.30 -39.75
N ILE A 36 -3.05 5.89 -39.28
CA ILE A 36 -4.31 5.19 -38.99
C ILE A 36 -5.19 5.11 -40.25
N THR A 37 -5.45 3.89 -40.71
CA THR A 37 -6.38 3.58 -41.81
C THR A 37 -7.78 3.27 -41.29
N PRO A 38 -8.81 3.16 -42.16
CA PRO A 38 -10.15 2.72 -41.74
C PRO A 38 -10.17 1.34 -41.04
N GLU A 39 -9.20 0.49 -41.33
CA GLU A 39 -9.14 -0.90 -40.89
C GLU A 39 -8.42 -1.06 -39.55
N ASP A 40 -7.66 -0.04 -39.13
CA ASP A 40 -6.98 -0.04 -37.85
C ASP A 40 -7.97 0.28 -36.72
N SER A 41 -8.02 -0.56 -35.69
CA SER A 41 -8.78 -0.29 -34.47
C SER A 41 -7.93 0.26 -33.34
N THR A 42 -6.61 0.21 -33.44
CA THR A 42 -5.69 0.57 -32.36
C THR A 42 -4.39 1.13 -32.92
N VAL A 43 -3.69 1.92 -32.11
CA VAL A 43 -2.37 2.47 -32.43
C VAL A 43 -1.52 2.44 -31.17
N VAL A 44 -0.25 2.05 -31.31
CA VAL A 44 0.73 2.11 -30.22
C VAL A 44 1.52 3.41 -30.36
N ILE A 45 1.68 4.14 -29.25
CA ILE A 45 2.48 5.37 -29.20
C ILE A 45 3.56 5.21 -28.13
N ASP A 46 4.81 5.23 -28.56
CA ASP A 46 5.98 5.15 -27.70
C ASP A 46 6.43 6.54 -27.26
N MET A 47 6.35 6.77 -25.95
CA MET A 47 6.63 8.05 -25.30
C MET A 47 7.97 8.03 -24.53
N ALA A 48 8.84 7.05 -24.79
CA ALA A 48 10.13 6.89 -24.11
C ALA A 48 10.95 8.19 -24.07
N ASN A 49 10.99 8.91 -25.20
CA ASN A 49 11.78 10.14 -25.35
C ASN A 49 10.92 11.41 -25.29
N VAL A 50 9.69 11.33 -24.75
CA VAL A 50 8.83 12.51 -24.58
C VAL A 50 9.06 13.15 -23.24
N SER A 51 9.73 14.31 -23.24
CA SER A 51 10.09 15.02 -22.01
C SER A 51 9.01 15.99 -21.51
N TYR A 52 7.96 16.24 -22.31
CA TYR A 52 6.94 17.24 -22.01
C TYR A 52 5.62 16.93 -22.72
N LEU A 53 4.50 17.14 -22.01
CA LEU A 53 3.14 17.01 -22.54
C LEU A 53 2.33 18.27 -22.20
N SER A 54 1.68 18.86 -23.20
CA SER A 54 0.77 20.00 -23.04
C SER A 54 -0.70 19.61 -23.18
N SER A 55 -1.62 20.53 -22.86
CA SER A 55 -3.05 20.35 -23.15
C SER A 55 -3.34 20.15 -24.64
N GLY A 56 -2.50 20.68 -25.54
CA GLY A 56 -2.57 20.40 -26.98
C GLY A 56 -2.29 18.94 -27.30
N GLY A 57 -1.20 18.39 -26.75
CA GLY A 57 -0.84 16.98 -26.91
C GLY A 57 -1.92 16.04 -26.38
N ILE A 58 -2.47 16.33 -25.19
CA ILE A 58 -3.59 15.58 -24.62
C ILE A 58 -4.79 15.57 -25.57
N ARG A 59 -5.18 16.73 -26.12
CA ARG A 59 -6.32 16.81 -27.05
C ARG A 59 -6.09 15.98 -28.31
N THR A 60 -4.88 15.98 -28.86
CA THR A 60 -4.53 15.14 -30.02
C THR A 60 -4.67 13.65 -29.69
N LEU A 61 -4.17 13.21 -28.54
CA LEU A 61 -4.35 11.83 -28.07
C LEU A 61 -5.84 11.48 -27.87
N LEU A 62 -6.62 12.36 -27.23
CA LEU A 62 -8.06 12.14 -27.03
C LEU A 62 -8.84 12.07 -28.35
N ALA A 63 -8.46 12.85 -29.36
CA ALA A 63 -9.09 12.82 -30.67
C ALA A 63 -8.89 11.47 -31.35
N ALA A 64 -7.67 10.93 -31.32
CA ALA A 64 -7.37 9.61 -31.86
C ALA A 64 -8.01 8.48 -31.04
N GLU A 65 -8.05 8.58 -29.71
CA GLU A 65 -8.79 7.64 -28.83
C GLU A 65 -10.28 7.60 -29.22
N LYS A 66 -10.91 8.77 -29.35
CA LYS A 66 -12.32 8.89 -29.76
C LYS A 66 -12.58 8.35 -31.16
N GLN A 67 -11.62 8.47 -32.08
CA GLN A 67 -11.72 7.92 -33.44
C GLN A 67 -11.68 6.38 -33.45
N LEU A 68 -10.87 5.78 -32.58
CA LEU A 68 -10.65 4.33 -32.54
C LEU A 68 -11.67 3.59 -31.66
N LYS A 69 -12.25 4.26 -30.66
CA LYS A 69 -13.20 3.68 -29.71
C LYS A 69 -14.45 3.02 -30.34
N PRO A 70 -15.12 3.57 -31.37
CA PRO A 70 -16.24 2.91 -32.06
C PRO A 70 -15.83 1.63 -32.79
N ARG A 71 -14.53 1.44 -33.02
CA ARG A 71 -13.95 0.23 -33.60
C ARG A 71 -13.46 -0.69 -32.48
N ASN A 72 -14.05 -0.71 -31.28
CA ASN A 72 -13.58 -1.32 -30.01
C ASN A 72 -12.05 -1.48 -29.90
N GLY A 73 -11.32 -0.40 -30.14
CA GLY A 73 -9.92 -0.31 -29.76
C GLY A 73 -9.62 1.10 -29.29
N GLY A 74 -8.35 1.47 -29.27
CA GLY A 74 -7.91 2.72 -28.69
C GLY A 74 -6.40 2.89 -28.80
N ILE A 75 -5.90 3.93 -28.16
CA ILE A 75 -4.48 4.23 -28.06
C ILE A 75 -3.85 3.37 -26.96
N GLN A 76 -2.73 2.77 -27.31
CA GLN A 76 -1.86 2.03 -26.41
C GLN A 76 -0.60 2.87 -26.20
N LEU A 77 -0.57 3.61 -25.10
CA LEU A 77 0.56 4.43 -24.71
C LEU A 77 1.63 3.54 -24.06
N CYS A 78 2.91 3.75 -24.36
CA CYS A 78 3.99 3.01 -23.70
C CYS A 78 5.19 3.87 -23.35
N SER A 79 5.98 3.38 -22.39
CA SER A 79 7.25 4.00 -21.97
C SER A 79 7.10 5.46 -21.50
N LEU A 80 5.96 5.80 -20.87
CA LEU A 80 5.70 7.17 -20.42
C LEU A 80 6.71 7.62 -19.37
N GLN A 81 7.32 8.78 -19.63
CA GLN A 81 8.15 9.45 -18.64
C GLN A 81 7.29 10.06 -17.52
N SER A 82 7.92 10.28 -16.37
CA SER A 82 7.24 10.72 -15.14
C SER A 82 6.45 12.03 -15.29
N TYR A 83 6.94 12.98 -16.08
CA TYR A 83 6.29 14.27 -16.28
C TYR A 83 5.01 14.16 -17.15
N PRO A 84 5.04 13.60 -18.38
CA PRO A 84 3.82 13.32 -19.15
C PRO A 84 2.77 12.51 -18.38
N LEU A 85 3.18 11.51 -17.60
CA LEU A 85 2.27 10.70 -16.79
C LEU A 85 1.55 11.55 -15.71
N LYS A 86 2.30 12.36 -14.97
CA LYS A 86 1.72 13.29 -13.97
C LYS A 86 0.77 14.29 -14.61
N VAL A 87 1.09 14.78 -15.81
CA VAL A 87 0.24 15.70 -16.57
C VAL A 87 -1.08 15.03 -16.98
N LEU A 88 -1.05 13.78 -17.44
CA LEU A 88 -2.26 13.01 -17.73
C LEU A 88 -3.11 12.76 -16.48
N ALA A 89 -2.47 12.37 -15.38
CA ALA A 89 -3.16 12.11 -14.11
C ALA A 89 -3.81 13.38 -13.53
N MET A 90 -3.09 14.51 -13.54
CA MET A 90 -3.62 15.80 -13.09
C MET A 90 -4.80 16.27 -13.95
N ALA A 91 -4.79 15.96 -15.24
CA ALA A 91 -5.87 16.29 -16.16
C ALA A 91 -7.03 15.27 -16.13
N GLY A 92 -6.92 14.18 -15.35
CA GLY A 92 -7.92 13.12 -15.26
C GLY A 92 -8.02 12.23 -16.50
N PHE A 93 -6.97 12.19 -17.33
CA PHE A 93 -6.97 11.45 -18.61
C PHE A 93 -6.08 10.21 -18.60
N ASP A 94 -5.33 9.95 -17.52
CA ASP A 94 -4.60 8.69 -17.32
C ASP A 94 -5.53 7.47 -17.34
N GLN A 95 -6.80 7.66 -16.97
CA GLN A 95 -7.84 6.63 -16.95
C GLN A 95 -8.47 6.36 -18.33
N LEU A 96 -8.22 7.21 -19.32
CA LEU A 96 -8.81 7.08 -20.66
C LEU A 96 -7.91 6.35 -21.65
N PHE A 97 -6.63 6.17 -21.34
CA PHE A 97 -5.66 5.52 -22.20
C PHE A 97 -5.14 4.24 -21.55
N ALA A 98 -4.87 3.21 -22.36
CA ALA A 98 -4.12 2.06 -21.89
C ALA A 98 -2.63 2.41 -21.86
N ILE A 99 -2.00 2.36 -20.68
CA ILE A 99 -0.61 2.78 -20.46
C ILE A 99 0.24 1.58 -20.05
N TRP A 100 1.30 1.32 -20.80
CA TRP A 100 2.18 0.17 -20.64
C TRP A 100 3.60 0.58 -20.26
N PRO A 101 4.31 -0.22 -19.44
CA PRO A 101 5.66 0.12 -19.00
C PRO A 101 6.68 0.08 -20.14
N THR A 102 6.48 -0.80 -21.14
CA THR A 102 7.39 -0.98 -22.27
C THR A 102 6.65 -1.11 -23.59
N ARG A 103 7.38 -0.83 -24.67
CA ARG A 103 6.94 -1.07 -26.06
C ARG A 103 6.56 -2.53 -26.29
N GLU A 104 7.33 -3.48 -25.76
CA GLU A 104 7.05 -4.91 -25.90
C GLU A 104 5.74 -5.30 -25.19
N ALA A 105 5.47 -4.75 -24.01
CA ALA A 105 4.24 -5.01 -23.27
C ALA A 105 3.02 -4.47 -24.04
N ALA A 106 3.11 -3.25 -24.56
CA ALA A 106 2.05 -2.66 -25.38
C ALA A 106 1.79 -3.47 -26.66
N LEU A 107 2.85 -3.84 -27.39
CA LEU A 107 2.72 -4.66 -28.60
C LEU A 107 2.17 -6.06 -28.29
N LYS A 108 2.60 -6.70 -27.20
CA LYS A 108 2.08 -8.02 -26.78
C LYS A 108 0.58 -7.93 -26.47
N HIS A 109 0.15 -6.94 -25.70
CA HIS A 109 -1.26 -6.74 -25.39
C HIS A 109 -2.07 -6.43 -26.65
N THR A 110 -1.57 -5.53 -27.50
CA THR A 110 -2.22 -5.15 -28.76
C THR A 110 -2.36 -6.34 -29.70
N ARG A 111 -1.34 -7.20 -29.81
CA ARG A 111 -1.41 -8.45 -30.57
C ARG A 111 -2.47 -9.39 -29.99
N ALA A 112 -2.54 -9.54 -28.67
CA ALA A 112 -3.57 -10.36 -28.03
C ALA A 112 -4.98 -9.81 -28.30
N LEU A 113 -5.15 -8.49 -28.24
CA LEU A 113 -6.41 -7.81 -28.51
C LEU A 113 -6.83 -7.95 -29.98
N LEU A 114 -5.90 -7.81 -30.92
CA LEU A 114 -6.16 -8.02 -32.35
C LEU A 114 -6.38 -9.49 -32.68
N SER A 115 -5.63 -10.42 -32.07
CA SER A 115 -5.84 -11.86 -32.25
C SER A 115 -7.18 -12.32 -31.71
N ARG A 116 -7.71 -11.71 -30.64
CA ARG A 116 -9.07 -11.97 -30.14
C ARG A 116 -10.15 -11.44 -31.10
N ARG A 117 -9.86 -10.38 -31.87
CA ARG A 117 -10.80 -9.72 -32.79
C ARG A 117 -10.78 -10.27 -34.21
N GLU A 118 -9.63 -10.72 -34.70
CA GLU A 118 -9.50 -11.32 -36.03
C GLU A 118 -10.16 -12.70 -36.11
N VAL A 119 -10.44 -13.35 -34.99
CA VAL A 119 -11.25 -14.57 -34.97
C VAL A 119 -12.72 -14.20 -35.05
N LYS A 120 -13.21 -13.87 -36.25
CA LYS A 120 -14.62 -14.15 -36.57
C LYS A 120 -14.82 -15.65 -36.50
N VAL A 121 -15.12 -16.15 -35.30
CA VAL A 121 -15.43 -17.56 -35.08
C VAL A 121 -16.57 -17.94 -36.01
N GLN A 122 -16.30 -18.84 -36.94
CA GLN A 122 -17.33 -19.43 -37.78
C GLN A 122 -18.03 -20.52 -36.95
N TRP A 123 -18.92 -20.09 -36.06
CA TRP A 123 -19.62 -20.96 -35.09
C TRP A 123 -20.27 -22.17 -35.74
N ASP A 124 -20.76 -22.03 -36.98
CA ASP A 124 -21.44 -23.11 -37.71
C ASP A 124 -20.48 -24.19 -38.24
N ARG A 125 -19.16 -23.97 -38.16
CA ARG A 125 -18.11 -24.93 -38.55
C ARG A 125 -17.42 -25.57 -37.35
N LEU A 126 -17.70 -25.11 -36.14
CA LEU A 126 -17.11 -25.68 -34.93
C LEU A 126 -17.69 -27.06 -34.64
N PRO A 127 -16.95 -27.93 -33.93
CA PRO A 127 -17.48 -29.19 -33.45
C PRO A 127 -18.76 -28.98 -32.63
N THR A 128 -19.79 -29.74 -32.98
CA THR A 128 -21.05 -29.74 -32.24
C THR A 128 -21.44 -31.14 -31.83
N PHE A 129 -22.09 -31.25 -30.67
CA PHE A 129 -22.72 -32.47 -30.21
C PHE A 129 -24.03 -32.15 -29.48
N THR A 130 -24.93 -33.13 -29.40
CA THR A 130 -26.22 -32.98 -28.71
C THR A 130 -26.24 -33.90 -27.49
N SER A 131 -26.69 -33.38 -26.35
CA SER A 131 -26.88 -34.13 -25.12
C SER A 131 -28.05 -33.53 -24.34
N SER A 132 -28.86 -34.36 -23.69
CA SER A 132 -30.02 -33.95 -22.87
C SER A 132 -30.93 -32.89 -23.52
N GLY A 133 -31.16 -32.96 -24.84
CA GLY A 133 -32.04 -32.02 -25.55
C GLY A 133 -31.44 -30.64 -25.81
N ALA A 134 -30.13 -30.45 -25.64
CA ALA A 134 -29.41 -29.24 -25.99
C ALA A 134 -28.25 -29.51 -26.95
N ARG A 135 -27.99 -28.53 -27.83
CA ARG A 135 -26.85 -28.52 -28.74
C ARG A 135 -25.70 -27.75 -28.13
N PHE A 136 -24.54 -28.38 -28.11
CA PHE A 136 -23.28 -27.85 -27.60
C PHE A 136 -22.35 -27.57 -28.77
N THR A 137 -21.79 -26.37 -28.84
CA THR A 137 -20.79 -25.96 -29.83
C THR A 137 -19.50 -25.63 -29.09
N VAL A 138 -18.40 -26.30 -29.41
CA VAL A 138 -17.15 -26.20 -28.65
C VAL A 138 -16.12 -25.37 -29.42
N LEU A 139 -15.56 -24.38 -28.74
CA LEU A 139 -14.41 -23.59 -29.16
C LEU A 139 -13.28 -23.82 -28.16
N GLU A 140 -12.17 -24.39 -28.60
CA GLU A 140 -10.96 -24.53 -27.78
C GLU A 140 -10.20 -23.19 -27.77
N THR A 141 -9.85 -22.72 -26.57
CA THR A 141 -9.35 -21.35 -26.34
C THR A 141 -7.95 -21.30 -25.74
N SER A 142 -7.60 -22.21 -24.84
CA SER A 142 -6.27 -22.24 -24.20
C SER A 142 -5.84 -23.64 -23.80
N HIS A 143 -4.52 -23.81 -23.62
CA HIS A 143 -3.88 -25.02 -23.09
C HIS A 143 -3.03 -24.76 -21.84
N ASP A 144 -2.98 -23.51 -21.34
CA ASP A 144 -2.20 -23.19 -20.13
C ASP A 144 -2.83 -23.84 -18.89
N GLU A 145 -2.08 -24.02 -17.82
CA GLU A 145 -2.59 -24.64 -16.60
C GLU A 145 -3.62 -23.75 -15.88
N ALA A 146 -4.59 -24.38 -15.21
CA ALA A 146 -5.52 -23.72 -14.30
C ALA A 146 -5.55 -24.46 -12.96
N VAL A 147 -5.58 -23.70 -11.86
CA VAL A 147 -5.58 -24.19 -10.48
C VAL A 147 -6.70 -23.53 -9.67
N LEU A 148 -7.08 -24.16 -8.56
CA LEU A 148 -7.96 -23.55 -7.57
C LEU A 148 -7.15 -23.14 -6.33
N LYS A 149 -7.23 -21.87 -5.93
CA LYS A 149 -6.66 -21.36 -4.69
C LYS A 149 -7.74 -21.36 -3.60
N VAL A 150 -7.45 -22.03 -2.48
CA VAL A 150 -8.42 -22.25 -1.41
C VAL A 150 -7.97 -21.55 -0.14
N THR A 151 -8.84 -20.67 0.35
CA THR A 151 -8.73 -20.02 1.66
C THR A 151 -9.62 -20.79 2.63
N SER A 152 -9.02 -21.45 3.62
CA SER A 152 -9.72 -22.22 4.67
C SER A 152 -10.49 -23.46 4.18
N ASP A 153 -10.96 -24.27 5.12
CA ASP A 153 -11.68 -25.53 4.88
C ASP A 153 -13.20 -25.31 5.04
N ILE A 154 -13.99 -25.74 4.06
CA ILE A 154 -15.47 -25.67 4.11
C ILE A 154 -16.04 -26.35 5.35
N SER A 155 -15.36 -27.35 5.93
CA SER A 155 -15.78 -28.02 7.17
C SER A 155 -15.93 -27.02 8.33
N LYS A 156 -15.10 -25.98 8.40
CA LYS A 156 -15.24 -24.92 9.41
C LYS A 156 -16.51 -24.12 9.22
N VAL A 157 -16.94 -23.89 7.97
CA VAL A 157 -18.23 -23.27 7.66
C VAL A 157 -19.38 -24.21 8.06
N LEU A 158 -19.32 -25.47 7.63
CA LEU A 158 -20.40 -26.44 7.85
C LEU A 158 -20.66 -26.77 9.32
N TYR A 159 -19.65 -26.68 10.17
CA TYR A 159 -19.80 -26.85 11.63
C TYR A 159 -19.90 -25.52 12.39
N ALA A 160 -19.96 -24.39 11.69
CA ALA A 160 -19.95 -23.03 12.25
C ALA A 160 -18.83 -22.81 13.28
N ARG A 161 -17.59 -23.12 12.87
CA ARG A 161 -16.37 -23.10 13.69
C ARG A 161 -15.40 -21.99 13.32
N LEU A 162 -15.77 -21.06 12.44
CA LEU A 162 -14.89 -19.94 12.08
C LEU A 162 -14.63 -19.04 13.30
N GLY A 163 -13.35 -18.85 13.63
CA GLY A 163 -12.86 -17.82 14.54
C GLY A 163 -12.31 -16.61 13.79
N ASP A 164 -11.95 -15.56 14.53
CA ASP A 164 -11.33 -14.35 13.96
C ASP A 164 -10.00 -14.66 13.26
N GLU A 165 -9.31 -15.70 13.70
CA GLU A 165 -8.07 -16.22 13.11
C GLU A 165 -8.26 -16.91 11.75
N ASP A 166 -9.49 -17.33 11.45
CA ASP A 166 -9.82 -18.01 10.18
C ASP A 166 -10.25 -17.00 9.10
N ILE A 167 -10.50 -15.74 9.47
CA ILE A 167 -11.01 -14.70 8.56
C ILE A 167 -9.83 -13.91 7.97
N CYS A 168 -9.59 -14.12 6.68
CA CYS A 168 -8.53 -13.48 5.92
C CYS A 168 -9.05 -12.25 5.16
N THR A 169 -8.14 -11.33 4.82
CA THR A 169 -8.44 -10.20 3.94
C THR A 169 -7.95 -10.48 2.52
N ARG A 170 -8.75 -10.11 1.52
CA ARG A 170 -8.43 -10.25 0.09
C ARG A 170 -8.65 -8.94 -0.67
N ARG A 171 -7.85 -8.74 -1.70
CA ARG A 171 -8.05 -7.69 -2.70
C ARG A 171 -8.99 -8.19 -3.81
N PHE A 172 -9.69 -7.29 -4.48
CA PHE A 172 -10.65 -7.63 -5.55
C PHE A 172 -9.95 -8.26 -6.76
N SER A 173 -8.75 -7.78 -7.07
CA SER A 173 -7.88 -8.29 -8.14
C SER A 173 -7.36 -9.70 -7.88
N GLU A 174 -7.29 -10.13 -6.62
CA GLU A 174 -6.82 -11.47 -6.24
C GLU A 174 -7.93 -12.53 -6.39
N THR A 175 -9.18 -12.11 -6.50
CA THR A 175 -10.35 -12.98 -6.43
C THR A 175 -11.28 -12.85 -7.65
N GLU A 176 -10.77 -12.40 -8.80
CA GLU A 176 -11.58 -12.00 -9.99
C GLU A 176 -12.64 -13.03 -10.40
N TYR A 177 -12.34 -14.33 -10.26
CA TYR A 177 -13.30 -15.43 -10.34
C TYR A 177 -13.22 -16.27 -9.07
N SER A 178 -14.11 -16.01 -8.11
CA SER A 178 -14.15 -16.79 -6.88
C SER A 178 -15.56 -16.92 -6.28
N ILE A 179 -15.76 -17.96 -5.46
CA ILE A 179 -16.96 -18.15 -4.65
C ILE A 179 -16.57 -18.43 -3.19
N GLY A 180 -17.50 -18.25 -2.26
CA GLY A 180 -17.27 -18.66 -0.88
C GLY A 180 -18.16 -17.95 0.12
N LEU A 181 -17.58 -17.67 1.29
CA LEU A 181 -18.21 -16.97 2.40
C LEU A 181 -17.39 -15.73 2.77
N GLY A 182 -18.02 -14.56 2.75
CA GLY A 182 -17.36 -13.30 3.07
C GLY A 182 -18.31 -12.15 3.39
N ALA A 183 -17.70 -11.01 3.67
CA ALA A 183 -18.37 -9.75 3.93
C ALA A 183 -17.43 -8.57 3.64
N LEU A 184 -18.01 -7.39 3.46
CA LEU A 184 -17.29 -6.12 3.43
C LEU A 184 -17.47 -5.36 4.74
N GLY A 185 -16.43 -4.65 5.17
CA GLY A 185 -16.46 -3.80 6.36
C GLY A 185 -15.08 -3.30 6.76
N GLU A 186 -14.98 -2.62 7.91
CA GLU A 186 -13.74 -1.98 8.34
C GLU A 186 -12.72 -2.98 8.94
N ASN A 187 -13.22 -3.99 9.66
CA ASN A 187 -12.38 -4.95 10.37
C ASN A 187 -13.11 -6.28 10.60
N VAL A 188 -12.36 -7.30 11.04
CA VAL A 188 -12.88 -8.66 11.30
C VAL A 188 -14.05 -8.64 12.28
N SER A 189 -13.98 -7.89 13.38
CA SER A 189 -15.06 -7.86 14.38
C SER A 189 -16.36 -7.25 13.83
N ALA A 190 -16.28 -6.30 12.91
CA ALA A 190 -17.43 -5.72 12.24
C ALA A 190 -18.02 -6.69 11.21
N CYS A 191 -17.18 -7.45 10.50
CA CYS A 191 -17.61 -8.33 9.41
C CYS A 191 -18.08 -9.73 9.88
N ALA A 192 -17.43 -10.28 10.91
CA ALA A 192 -17.63 -11.65 11.36
C ALA A 192 -19.11 -12.02 11.64
N PRO A 193 -19.94 -11.15 12.25
CA PRO A 193 -21.37 -11.45 12.47
C PRO A 193 -22.20 -11.55 11.19
N TYR A 194 -21.71 -11.04 10.06
CA TYR A 194 -22.45 -10.89 8.80
C TYR A 194 -21.85 -11.69 7.64
N LEU A 195 -20.88 -12.57 7.91
CA LEU A 195 -20.29 -13.44 6.88
C LEU A 195 -21.37 -14.26 6.19
N GLY A 196 -21.54 -14.03 4.90
CA GLY A 196 -22.56 -14.64 4.08
C GLY A 196 -21.99 -15.16 2.77
N GLU A 197 -22.83 -15.82 1.97
CA GLU A 197 -22.39 -16.39 0.69
C GLU A 197 -21.99 -15.27 -0.27
N MET A 198 -20.88 -15.45 -0.97
CA MET A 198 -20.33 -14.44 -1.87
C MET A 198 -19.85 -15.03 -3.19
N ILE A 199 -19.82 -14.18 -4.21
CA ILE A 199 -19.20 -14.44 -5.50
C ILE A 199 -18.43 -13.19 -5.91
N THR A 200 -17.22 -13.37 -6.42
CA THR A 200 -16.49 -12.32 -7.11
C THR A 200 -16.33 -12.74 -8.56
N ILE A 201 -16.82 -11.92 -9.48
CA ILE A 201 -16.86 -12.23 -10.90
C ILE A 201 -16.77 -10.94 -11.73
N GLY A 202 -15.83 -10.88 -12.67
CA GLY A 202 -15.65 -9.74 -13.56
C GLY A 202 -15.27 -8.43 -12.84
N GLY A 203 -14.53 -8.53 -11.72
CA GLY A 203 -14.11 -7.37 -10.92
C GLY A 203 -15.18 -6.84 -9.94
N THR A 204 -16.33 -7.51 -9.86
CA THR A 204 -17.42 -7.17 -8.94
C THR A 204 -17.55 -8.24 -7.86
N MET A 205 -17.57 -7.84 -6.60
CA MET A 205 -17.97 -8.72 -5.50
C MET A 205 -19.46 -8.52 -5.22
N VAL A 206 -20.19 -9.61 -5.15
CA VAL A 206 -21.60 -9.66 -4.73
C VAL A 206 -21.71 -10.64 -3.57
N TRP A 207 -22.41 -10.28 -2.51
CA TRP A 207 -22.62 -11.18 -1.38
C TRP A 207 -24.01 -11.05 -0.78
N LEU A 208 -24.45 -12.10 -0.11
CA LEU A 208 -25.70 -12.16 0.61
C LEU A 208 -25.41 -12.18 2.12
N PRO A 209 -25.46 -11.02 2.81
CA PRO A 209 -25.16 -10.94 4.25
C PRO A 209 -26.13 -11.78 5.09
N THR A 210 -25.65 -12.30 6.22
CA THR A 210 -26.49 -12.99 7.21
C THR A 210 -27.10 -12.03 8.23
N ASP A 211 -27.59 -10.88 7.78
CA ASP A 211 -28.16 -9.81 8.61
C ASP A 211 -29.66 -10.00 8.90
N GLY A 212 -30.30 -10.98 8.23
CA GLY A 212 -31.71 -11.31 8.37
C GLY A 212 -32.64 -10.61 7.36
N HIS A 213 -32.10 -9.86 6.39
CA HIS A 213 -32.89 -9.13 5.39
C HIS A 213 -33.05 -9.86 4.05
N ASP A 214 -32.34 -10.98 3.83
CA ASP A 214 -32.36 -11.76 2.57
C ASP A 214 -32.14 -10.90 1.31
N THR A 215 -31.35 -9.83 1.45
CA THR A 215 -31.07 -8.86 0.39
C THR A 215 -29.57 -8.87 0.11
N PRO A 216 -29.12 -9.26 -1.09
CA PRO A 216 -27.71 -9.21 -1.41
C PRO A 216 -27.24 -7.77 -1.65
N ASP A 217 -25.95 -7.56 -1.41
CA ASP A 217 -25.24 -6.30 -1.60
C ASP A 217 -24.07 -6.52 -2.57
N PHE A 218 -23.57 -5.45 -3.19
CA PHE A 218 -22.54 -5.54 -4.21
C PHE A 218 -21.61 -4.33 -4.23
N LEU A 219 -20.36 -4.58 -4.64
CA LEU A 219 -19.38 -3.54 -4.90
C LEU A 219 -18.67 -3.79 -6.24
N ILE A 220 -18.76 -2.80 -7.13
CA ILE A 220 -18.06 -2.78 -8.42
C ILE A 220 -16.76 -2.00 -8.24
N ALA A 221 -15.62 -2.71 -8.23
CA ALA A 221 -14.32 -2.06 -8.06
C ALA A 221 -13.80 -1.54 -9.41
N GLN A 222 -13.83 -0.23 -9.66
CA GLN A 222 -13.22 0.34 -10.87
C GLN A 222 -11.69 0.31 -10.84
N ARG A 223 -11.10 0.38 -9.64
CA ARG A 223 -9.68 0.13 -9.36
C ARG A 223 -9.57 -0.48 -7.96
N ASP A 224 -8.65 -1.41 -7.80
CA ASP A 224 -8.34 -2.02 -6.51
C ASP A 224 -7.24 -1.22 -5.81
N THR A 225 -7.63 -0.33 -4.90
CA THR A 225 -6.70 0.53 -4.14
C THR A 225 -6.13 -0.17 -2.90
N GLY A 226 -6.66 -1.34 -2.53
CA GLY A 226 -6.37 -2.01 -1.26
C GLY A 226 -7.02 -1.36 -0.02
N GLU A 227 -7.70 -0.21 -0.17
CA GLU A 227 -8.38 0.47 0.95
C GLU A 227 -9.64 -0.28 1.42
N VAL A 228 -10.35 -0.92 0.48
CA VAL A 228 -11.48 -1.80 0.76
C VAL A 228 -11.03 -3.23 0.50
N THR A 229 -11.19 -4.10 1.48
CA THR A 229 -10.81 -5.51 1.38
C THR A 229 -12.00 -6.42 1.64
N ILE A 230 -12.01 -7.57 0.97
CA ILE A 230 -12.96 -8.64 1.20
C ILE A 230 -12.51 -9.41 2.44
N PHE A 231 -13.37 -9.54 3.46
CA PHE A 231 -13.13 -10.40 4.61
C PHE A 231 -13.76 -11.76 4.35
N THR A 232 -12.95 -12.82 4.29
CA THR A 232 -13.43 -14.16 3.96
C THR A 232 -12.97 -15.20 4.96
N GLY A 233 -13.92 -16.04 5.41
CA GLY A 233 -13.63 -17.22 6.23
C GLY A 233 -13.52 -18.51 5.42
N PHE A 234 -13.94 -18.47 4.15
CA PHE A 234 -13.79 -19.55 3.17
C PHE A 234 -13.89 -18.95 1.75
N ASN A 235 -12.90 -19.19 0.89
CA ASN A 235 -12.95 -18.72 -0.49
C ASN A 235 -12.22 -19.69 -1.42
N VAL A 236 -12.77 -19.86 -2.61
CA VAL A 236 -12.15 -20.66 -3.67
C VAL A 236 -12.06 -19.79 -4.91
N ALA A 237 -10.83 -19.49 -5.33
CA ALA A 237 -10.55 -18.65 -6.49
C ALA A 237 -9.94 -19.47 -7.63
N LEU A 238 -10.42 -19.22 -8.85
CA LEU A 238 -9.85 -19.77 -10.07
C LEU A 238 -8.64 -18.92 -10.49
N ASP A 239 -7.48 -19.57 -10.66
CA ASP A 239 -6.30 -18.97 -11.27
C ASP A 239 -5.92 -19.75 -12.52
N GLY A 240 -6.13 -19.13 -13.68
CA GLY A 240 -5.88 -19.73 -14.99
C GLY A 240 -6.96 -19.39 -16.02
N PRO A 241 -6.78 -19.80 -17.28
CA PRO A 241 -7.69 -19.48 -18.36
C PRO A 241 -8.89 -20.44 -18.41
N PHE A 242 -9.89 -20.08 -19.22
CA PHE A 242 -10.83 -21.06 -19.78
C PHE A 242 -10.14 -21.81 -20.92
N HIS A 243 -10.05 -23.14 -20.80
CA HIS A 243 -9.51 -24.03 -21.83
C HIS A 243 -10.46 -24.19 -22.99
N ASP A 244 -11.75 -24.32 -22.66
CA ASP A 244 -12.83 -24.49 -23.62
C ASP A 244 -13.92 -23.47 -23.37
N LEU A 245 -14.47 -22.96 -24.47
CA LEU A 245 -15.68 -22.17 -24.49
C LEU A 245 -16.78 -22.96 -25.21
N ILE A 246 -17.86 -23.24 -24.48
CA ILE A 246 -19.00 -24.00 -24.97
C ILE A 246 -20.22 -23.10 -25.09
N VAL A 247 -20.80 -23.05 -26.29
CA VAL A 247 -22.11 -22.46 -26.52
C VAL A 247 -23.16 -23.56 -26.46
N MET A 248 -24.02 -23.50 -25.45
CA MET A 248 -25.17 -24.37 -25.28
C MET A 248 -26.44 -23.66 -25.75
N VAL A 249 -27.25 -24.32 -26.57
CA VAL A 249 -28.58 -23.85 -26.97
C VAL A 249 -29.57 -25.00 -26.90
N ARG A 250 -30.70 -24.82 -26.20
CA ARG A 250 -31.77 -25.82 -26.15
C ARG A 250 -32.34 -26.14 -27.54
N GLU A 251 -32.67 -27.41 -27.77
CA GLU A 251 -33.39 -27.87 -28.96
C GLU A 251 -34.84 -28.31 -28.65
N GLY A 252 -35.17 -28.54 -27.37
CA GLY A 252 -36.51 -28.93 -26.89
C GLY A 252 -37.28 -27.85 -26.11
N GLU A 253 -38.40 -28.24 -25.50
CA GLU A 253 -39.27 -27.34 -24.71
C GLU A 253 -38.77 -27.08 -23.28
N THR A 254 -37.99 -28.00 -22.72
CA THR A 254 -37.43 -27.89 -21.35
C THR A 254 -35.99 -27.40 -21.39
N GLY A 255 -35.65 -26.46 -20.49
CA GLY A 255 -34.27 -26.04 -20.25
C GLY A 255 -33.41 -27.17 -19.69
N MET A 256 -32.10 -26.96 -19.71
CA MET A 256 -31.13 -27.91 -19.16
C MET A 256 -30.71 -27.47 -17.77
N THR A 257 -30.73 -28.41 -16.82
CA THR A 257 -30.33 -28.13 -15.45
C THR A 257 -28.82 -27.97 -15.33
N ILE A 258 -28.35 -27.22 -14.33
CA ILE A 258 -26.91 -27.11 -14.02
C ILE A 258 -26.31 -28.50 -13.81
N GLY A 259 -27.01 -29.41 -13.12
CA GLY A 259 -26.56 -30.79 -12.95
C GLY A 259 -26.37 -31.54 -14.28
N GLU A 260 -27.31 -31.40 -15.22
CA GLU A 260 -27.17 -31.99 -16.56
C GLU A 260 -26.02 -31.35 -17.34
N ILE A 261 -25.82 -30.03 -17.24
CA ILE A 261 -24.71 -29.32 -17.88
C ILE A 261 -23.36 -29.87 -17.41
N TYR A 262 -23.15 -29.98 -16.10
CA TYR A 262 -21.93 -30.58 -15.54
C TYR A 262 -21.76 -32.03 -16.00
N ALA A 263 -22.81 -32.86 -15.92
CA ALA A 263 -22.74 -34.26 -16.35
C ALA A 263 -22.31 -34.40 -17.82
N THR A 264 -22.88 -33.58 -18.70
CA THR A 264 -22.53 -33.53 -20.12
C THR A 264 -21.09 -33.05 -20.34
N ILE A 265 -20.65 -32.01 -19.63
CA ILE A 265 -19.27 -31.50 -19.73
C ILE A 265 -18.26 -32.52 -19.20
N PHE A 266 -18.56 -33.21 -18.10
CA PHE A 266 -17.69 -34.28 -17.60
C PHE A 266 -17.54 -35.43 -18.59
N GLU A 267 -18.65 -35.86 -19.22
CA GLU A 267 -18.58 -36.87 -20.26
C GLU A 267 -17.75 -36.41 -21.46
N PHE A 268 -17.91 -35.16 -21.87
CA PHE A 268 -17.10 -34.56 -22.92
C PHE A 268 -15.61 -34.53 -22.54
N ALA A 269 -15.28 -34.07 -21.33
CA ALA A 269 -13.92 -33.96 -20.81
C ALA A 269 -13.22 -35.32 -20.74
N ARG A 270 -13.87 -36.35 -20.18
CA ARG A 270 -13.32 -37.72 -20.12
C ARG A 270 -12.96 -38.28 -21.51
N LYS A 271 -13.72 -37.92 -22.54
CA LYS A 271 -13.50 -38.42 -23.91
C LYS A 271 -12.46 -37.63 -24.69
N HIS A 272 -12.38 -36.31 -24.48
CA HIS A 272 -11.63 -35.40 -25.36
C HIS A 272 -10.45 -34.69 -24.70
N ARG A 273 -10.33 -34.75 -23.37
CA ARG A 273 -9.32 -33.99 -22.59
C ARG A 273 -8.50 -34.95 -21.73
N PRO A 274 -7.36 -35.45 -22.25
CA PRO A 274 -6.50 -36.39 -21.50
C PRO A 274 -5.97 -35.86 -20.16
N ALA A 275 -5.86 -34.53 -20.02
CA ALA A 275 -5.42 -33.87 -18.79
C ALA A 275 -6.52 -33.74 -17.72
N PHE A 276 -7.77 -34.12 -18.03
CA PHE A 276 -8.87 -34.02 -17.10
C PHE A 276 -8.75 -35.05 -15.97
N LYS A 277 -8.60 -34.57 -14.74
CA LYS A 277 -8.40 -35.38 -13.52
C LYS A 277 -9.67 -35.51 -12.66
N GLY A 278 -10.84 -35.23 -13.23
CA GLY A 278 -12.12 -35.27 -12.50
C GLY A 278 -12.58 -33.96 -11.87
N LEU A 279 -11.75 -32.89 -11.85
CA LEU A 279 -12.11 -31.58 -11.28
C LEU A 279 -12.11 -30.49 -12.36
N LEU A 280 -13.16 -29.66 -12.38
CA LEU A 280 -13.25 -28.51 -13.28
C LEU A 280 -13.96 -27.32 -12.60
N SER A 281 -13.74 -26.12 -13.15
CA SER A 281 -14.51 -24.91 -12.84
C SER A 281 -15.29 -24.45 -14.08
N LEU A 282 -16.50 -23.93 -13.86
CA LEU A 282 -17.35 -23.36 -14.90
C LEU A 282 -17.69 -21.91 -14.58
N ALA A 283 -17.43 -21.01 -15.52
CA ALA A 283 -18.05 -19.69 -15.57
C ALA A 283 -19.17 -19.70 -16.61
N LEU A 284 -20.37 -19.24 -16.27
CA LEU A 284 -21.53 -19.24 -17.17
C LEU A 284 -22.07 -17.83 -17.35
N TRP A 285 -22.43 -17.51 -18.59
CA TRP A 285 -23.39 -16.46 -18.92
C TRP A 285 -24.60 -17.12 -19.59
N ALA A 286 -25.77 -17.07 -18.95
CA ALA A 286 -26.94 -17.83 -19.37
C ALA A 286 -28.25 -17.03 -19.30
N ASP A 287 -29.21 -17.42 -20.14
CA ASP A 287 -30.62 -17.06 -19.97
C ASP A 287 -31.34 -18.14 -19.19
N VAL A 288 -31.91 -17.77 -18.05
CA VAL A 288 -32.43 -18.72 -17.07
C VAL A 288 -33.91 -19.02 -17.30
N ASP A 289 -34.26 -20.30 -17.31
CA ASP A 289 -35.66 -20.74 -17.32
C ASP A 289 -36.22 -20.78 -15.89
N ALA A 290 -35.44 -21.23 -14.90
CA ALA A 290 -35.82 -21.30 -13.49
C ALA A 290 -34.60 -21.33 -12.55
N VAL A 291 -34.53 -20.42 -11.56
CA VAL A 291 -33.50 -20.39 -10.50
C VAL A 291 -34.00 -21.09 -9.24
N TYR A 292 -33.31 -22.14 -8.80
CA TYR A 292 -33.50 -22.77 -7.50
C TYR A 292 -32.29 -22.51 -6.62
N SER A 293 -32.51 -22.13 -5.37
CA SER A 293 -31.44 -21.62 -4.53
C SER A 293 -31.45 -22.15 -3.11
N SER A 294 -30.27 -22.13 -2.49
CA SER A 294 -30.12 -22.09 -1.05
C SER A 294 -29.47 -20.77 -0.60
N GLY A 295 -29.52 -20.48 0.69
CA GLY A 295 -28.88 -19.34 1.32
C GLY A 295 -28.58 -19.61 2.78
N VAL A 296 -27.39 -19.25 3.24
CA VAL A 296 -27.04 -19.30 4.66
C VAL A 296 -27.70 -18.13 5.39
N LYS A 297 -28.42 -18.39 6.48
CA LYS A 297 -29.16 -17.37 7.25
C LYS A 297 -28.40 -16.82 8.44
N ILE A 298 -27.40 -17.55 8.94
CA ILE A 298 -26.67 -17.24 10.16
C ILE A 298 -25.18 -17.34 9.86
N SER A 299 -24.41 -16.33 10.24
CA SER A 299 -22.95 -16.35 10.06
C SER A 299 -22.35 -17.59 10.74
N PRO A 300 -21.57 -18.43 10.02
CA PRO A 300 -21.03 -19.69 10.52
C PRO A 300 -19.78 -19.51 11.39
N ILE A 301 -19.83 -18.61 12.37
CA ILE A 301 -18.78 -18.37 13.36
C ILE A 301 -19.00 -19.17 14.65
N LYS A 302 -17.91 -19.42 15.40
CA LYS A 302 -17.92 -20.18 16.68
C LYS A 302 -19.02 -19.74 17.64
N LYS A 303 -19.30 -18.43 17.70
CA LYS A 303 -20.32 -17.83 18.56
C LYS A 303 -21.73 -18.37 18.29
N PHE A 304 -22.03 -18.68 17.03
CA PHE A 304 -23.36 -19.09 16.59
C PHE A 304 -23.48 -20.59 16.40
N ALA A 305 -22.43 -21.38 16.69
CA ALA A 305 -22.41 -22.82 16.44
C ALA A 305 -23.65 -23.57 16.96
N PRO A 306 -24.18 -24.56 16.21
CA PRO A 306 -25.33 -25.35 16.64
C PRO A 306 -25.13 -26.01 18.01
N ALA A 307 -26.15 -25.98 18.86
CA ALA A 307 -26.07 -26.52 20.23
C ALA A 307 -25.78 -28.02 20.28
N ASN A 308 -26.26 -28.78 19.29
CA ASN A 308 -25.99 -30.22 19.13
C ASN A 308 -24.58 -30.53 18.59
N ARG A 309 -23.79 -29.52 18.21
CA ARG A 309 -22.44 -29.64 17.61
C ARG A 309 -22.39 -30.38 16.28
N GLU A 310 -23.55 -30.64 15.68
CA GLU A 310 -23.68 -31.20 14.34
C GLU A 310 -23.55 -30.11 13.27
N MET A 311 -23.46 -30.51 12.00
CA MET A 311 -23.39 -29.58 10.87
C MET A 311 -24.64 -28.69 10.79
N ILE A 312 -24.50 -27.50 10.22
CA ILE A 312 -25.61 -26.57 9.94
C ILE A 312 -26.68 -27.21 9.02
N MET A 313 -26.28 -28.20 8.22
CA MET A 313 -27.15 -28.97 7.33
C MET A 313 -27.78 -30.21 7.98
N HIS A 314 -27.49 -30.50 9.25
CA HIS A 314 -28.12 -31.61 9.96
C HIS A 314 -29.64 -31.42 9.99
N PRO A 315 -30.48 -32.48 9.88
CA PRO A 315 -31.94 -32.36 9.87
C PRO A 315 -32.53 -31.51 11.00
N ASP A 316 -31.90 -31.54 12.18
CA ASP A 316 -32.32 -30.75 13.35
C ASP A 316 -31.96 -29.25 13.24
N ASN A 317 -30.96 -28.90 12.42
CA ASN A 317 -30.39 -27.54 12.30
C ASN A 317 -30.86 -26.84 11.00
N ILE A 318 -31.08 -27.60 9.93
CA ILE A 318 -31.20 -27.08 8.57
C ILE A 318 -32.29 -26.02 8.40
N ALA A 319 -33.45 -26.22 9.02
CA ALA A 319 -34.56 -25.27 8.93
C ALA A 319 -34.24 -23.92 9.60
N GLN A 320 -33.36 -23.89 10.61
CA GLN A 320 -32.89 -22.67 11.25
C GLN A 320 -31.75 -22.02 10.48
N TRP A 321 -30.87 -22.80 9.85
CA TRP A 321 -29.62 -22.31 9.27
C TRP A 321 -29.69 -21.97 7.79
N LEU A 322 -30.51 -22.68 7.01
CA LEU A 322 -30.61 -22.49 5.57
C LEU A 322 -31.99 -21.99 5.16
N ASP A 323 -32.01 -21.08 4.19
CA ASP A 323 -33.16 -20.85 3.32
C ASP A 323 -33.01 -21.77 2.11
N ILE A 324 -33.99 -22.62 1.84
CA ILE A 324 -33.97 -23.56 0.71
C ILE A 324 -35.28 -23.37 -0.05
N SER A 325 -35.17 -22.89 -1.29
CA SER A 325 -36.35 -22.63 -2.11
C SER A 325 -36.78 -23.89 -2.84
N THR A 326 -38.00 -24.37 -2.56
CA THR A 326 -38.62 -25.48 -3.30
C THR A 326 -39.34 -25.02 -4.58
N MET A 327 -39.49 -23.71 -4.77
CA MET A 327 -40.08 -23.05 -5.94
C MET A 327 -39.01 -22.19 -6.64
N PRO A 328 -39.12 -21.95 -7.96
CA PRO A 328 -38.17 -21.10 -8.65
C PRO A 328 -38.27 -19.65 -8.17
N LYS A 329 -37.15 -19.04 -7.77
CA LYS A 329 -37.09 -17.63 -7.33
C LYS A 329 -37.15 -16.66 -8.52
N HIS A 330 -36.48 -17.00 -9.62
CA HIS A 330 -36.37 -16.17 -10.83
C HIS A 330 -36.56 -16.99 -12.10
N ALA A 331 -37.06 -16.37 -13.17
CA ALA A 331 -37.26 -16.97 -14.48
C ALA A 331 -37.23 -15.90 -15.58
N GLY A 332 -36.65 -16.20 -16.74
CA GLY A 332 -36.56 -15.30 -17.90
C GLY A 332 -35.44 -14.25 -17.83
N GLU A 333 -34.62 -14.29 -16.79
CA GLU A 333 -33.56 -13.30 -16.52
C GLU A 333 -32.18 -13.77 -17.01
N THR A 334 -31.21 -12.86 -16.99
CA THR A 334 -29.81 -13.18 -17.31
C THR A 334 -29.08 -13.57 -16.02
N MET A 335 -28.30 -14.64 -16.07
CA MET A 335 -27.45 -15.08 -14.97
C MET A 335 -26.00 -15.12 -15.39
N VAL A 336 -25.14 -14.63 -14.52
CA VAL A 336 -23.71 -14.91 -14.52
C VAL A 336 -23.42 -15.80 -13.31
N SER A 337 -22.74 -16.92 -13.51
CA SER A 337 -22.40 -17.81 -12.40
C SER A 337 -20.96 -18.29 -12.47
N LEU A 338 -20.42 -18.64 -11.30
CA LEU A 338 -19.17 -19.36 -11.17
C LEU A 338 -19.42 -20.58 -10.28
N GLY A 339 -18.83 -21.70 -10.67
CA GLY A 339 -18.84 -22.88 -9.84
C GLY A 339 -17.74 -23.85 -10.16
N MET A 340 -17.74 -24.93 -9.39
CA MET A 340 -16.81 -26.03 -9.52
C MET A 340 -17.55 -27.35 -9.38
N GLY A 341 -17.01 -28.36 -10.04
CA GLY A 341 -17.58 -29.70 -10.04
C GLY A 341 -16.50 -30.76 -9.95
N LEU A 342 -16.77 -31.76 -9.12
CA LEU A 342 -16.00 -32.99 -9.03
C LEU A 342 -16.79 -34.17 -9.63
N ASP A 343 -16.20 -34.84 -10.61
CA ASP A 343 -16.71 -36.04 -11.24
C ASP A 343 -16.25 -37.30 -10.50
N LEU A 344 -17.15 -37.92 -9.75
CA LEU A 344 -16.85 -39.13 -8.97
C LEU A 344 -16.68 -40.39 -9.85
N GLN A 345 -16.87 -40.29 -11.17
CA GLN A 345 -16.63 -41.38 -12.12
C GLN A 345 -15.22 -41.37 -12.72
N SER A 346 -14.48 -40.28 -12.54
CA SER A 346 -13.09 -40.16 -13.01
C SER A 346 -12.09 -40.78 -12.03
N ASP A 347 -10.87 -41.02 -12.48
CA ASP A 347 -9.78 -41.41 -11.60
C ASP A 347 -9.28 -40.18 -10.81
N LEU A 348 -9.63 -40.13 -9.52
CA LEU A 348 -9.28 -39.04 -8.62
C LEU A 348 -7.95 -39.27 -7.88
N SER A 349 -7.20 -40.32 -8.21
CA SER A 349 -5.97 -40.68 -7.49
C SER A 349 -4.86 -39.62 -7.53
N SER A 350 -4.89 -38.73 -8.54
CA SER A 350 -3.96 -37.61 -8.68
C SER A 350 -4.36 -36.35 -7.90
N LEU A 351 -5.56 -36.31 -7.31
CA LEU A 351 -6.04 -35.18 -6.52
C LEU A 351 -5.90 -35.51 -5.03
N ASP A 352 -5.47 -34.53 -4.25
CA ASP A 352 -5.43 -34.67 -2.80
C ASP A 352 -6.86 -34.82 -2.23
N ARG A 353 -7.07 -35.87 -1.44
CA ARG A 353 -8.37 -36.15 -0.82
C ARG A 353 -8.74 -35.11 0.22
N ASP A 354 -7.76 -34.59 0.95
CA ASP A 354 -8.03 -33.56 1.95
C ASP A 354 -8.43 -32.24 1.26
N ALA A 355 -7.82 -31.95 0.11
CA ALA A 355 -8.24 -30.86 -0.77
C ALA A 355 -9.67 -30.98 -1.28
N ILE A 356 -10.06 -32.17 -1.75
CA ILE A 356 -11.44 -32.43 -2.18
C ILE A 356 -12.44 -32.24 -1.03
N ASN A 357 -12.13 -32.80 0.15
CA ASN A 357 -13.01 -32.73 1.32
C ASN A 357 -13.19 -31.30 1.84
N ALA A 358 -12.20 -30.43 1.61
CA ALA A 358 -12.26 -29.03 2.00
C ALA A 358 -13.03 -28.14 1.02
N LEU A 359 -13.35 -28.64 -0.17
CA LEU A 359 -14.06 -27.91 -1.23
C LEU A 359 -15.54 -28.30 -1.32
N PHE A 360 -15.83 -29.59 -1.23
CA PHE A 360 -17.16 -30.11 -1.57
C PHE A 360 -17.90 -30.69 -0.38
N TYR A 361 -19.23 -30.58 -0.46
CA TYR A 361 -20.14 -31.24 0.46
C TYR A 361 -21.41 -31.68 -0.27
N LEU A 362 -22.16 -32.59 0.34
CA LEU A 362 -23.46 -33.03 -0.18
C LEU A 362 -24.55 -32.10 0.35
N HIS A 363 -25.01 -31.17 -0.48
CA HIS A 363 -26.15 -30.32 -0.13
C HIS A 363 -27.43 -31.16 -0.11
N PRO A 364 -28.20 -31.19 1.00
CA PRO A 364 -29.36 -32.09 1.15
C PRO A 364 -30.53 -31.76 0.20
N ALA A 365 -30.61 -30.52 -0.29
CA ALA A 365 -31.60 -30.12 -1.30
C ALA A 365 -31.19 -30.45 -2.74
N ASN A 366 -29.94 -30.85 -2.98
CA ASN A 366 -29.54 -31.32 -4.30
C ASN A 366 -30.12 -32.73 -4.50
N VAL A 367 -31.18 -32.80 -5.29
CA VAL A 367 -31.95 -34.03 -5.57
C VAL A 367 -31.34 -34.85 -6.73
N GLY A 368 -30.13 -34.50 -7.15
CA GLY A 368 -29.53 -34.90 -8.43
C GLY A 368 -28.64 -36.16 -8.42
N ASN A 369 -27.83 -36.26 -9.48
CA ASN A 369 -26.94 -37.39 -9.76
C ASN A 369 -25.84 -37.51 -8.70
N LYS A 370 -25.89 -38.58 -7.89
CA LYS A 370 -24.88 -38.90 -6.84
C LYS A 370 -23.48 -39.24 -7.37
N GLN A 371 -23.25 -39.11 -8.67
CA GLN A 371 -21.97 -39.36 -9.32
C GLN A 371 -21.11 -38.08 -9.47
N MET A 372 -21.55 -36.95 -8.92
CA MET A 372 -20.79 -35.70 -8.92
C MET A 372 -21.09 -34.86 -7.68
N LEU A 373 -20.17 -33.96 -7.35
CA LEU A 373 -20.34 -32.94 -6.31
C LEU A 373 -20.19 -31.57 -6.95
N LEU A 374 -21.13 -30.66 -6.69
CA LEU A 374 -21.19 -29.34 -7.32
C LEU A 374 -21.27 -28.24 -6.24
N HIS A 375 -20.63 -27.12 -6.49
CA HIS A 375 -20.76 -25.89 -5.70
C HIS A 375 -20.81 -24.71 -6.66
N ASN A 376 -21.95 -24.02 -6.72
CA ASN A 376 -22.20 -22.96 -7.70
C ASN A 376 -22.87 -21.76 -7.04
N HIS A 377 -22.35 -20.56 -7.30
CA HIS A 377 -23.01 -19.31 -6.95
C HIS A 377 -23.37 -18.56 -8.23
N GLY A 378 -24.51 -17.87 -8.23
CA GLY A 378 -25.02 -17.12 -9.38
C GLY A 378 -25.50 -15.74 -9.01
N VAL A 379 -25.26 -14.79 -9.91
CA VAL A 379 -25.74 -13.42 -9.87
C VAL A 379 -26.78 -13.25 -10.97
N ILE A 380 -27.96 -12.74 -10.60
CA ILE A 380 -29.10 -12.54 -11.48
C ILE A 380 -29.19 -11.07 -11.84
N PHE A 381 -29.31 -10.81 -13.13
CA PHE A 381 -29.50 -9.50 -13.72
C PHE A 381 -30.78 -9.50 -14.54
N LYS A 382 -31.42 -8.34 -14.63
CA LYS A 382 -32.53 -8.15 -15.55
C LYS A 382 -32.12 -8.52 -16.97
N HIS A 383 -33.02 -9.16 -17.69
CA HIS A 383 -32.77 -9.73 -19.01
C HIS A 383 -31.94 -8.81 -19.91
N MET A 384 -30.76 -9.30 -20.31
CA MET A 384 -29.87 -8.67 -21.25
C MET A 384 -29.81 -9.47 -22.57
N PRO A 385 -29.59 -8.81 -23.72
CA PRO A 385 -29.45 -9.52 -24.99
C PRO A 385 -28.29 -10.53 -24.96
N TRP A 386 -28.61 -11.79 -25.22
CA TRP A 386 -27.62 -12.86 -25.32
C TRP A 386 -27.03 -12.94 -26.73
N GLU A 387 -25.71 -13.14 -26.82
CA GLU A 387 -24.98 -13.38 -28.08
C GLU A 387 -23.91 -14.47 -27.92
N ARG A 388 -23.52 -15.10 -29.03
CA ARG A 388 -22.33 -15.97 -29.04
C ARG A 388 -21.10 -15.08 -29.04
N THR A 389 -20.20 -15.28 -28.09
CA THR A 389 -18.94 -14.55 -27.97
C THR A 389 -17.77 -15.52 -27.87
N PRO A 390 -16.59 -15.24 -28.46
CA PRO A 390 -15.35 -15.97 -28.16
C PRO A 390 -14.65 -15.47 -26.88
N ASP A 391 -15.05 -14.32 -26.35
CA ASP A 391 -14.47 -13.72 -25.14
C ASP A 391 -15.57 -13.62 -24.07
N LEU A 392 -15.62 -14.63 -23.19
CA LEU A 392 -16.59 -14.70 -22.09
C LEU A 392 -16.24 -13.72 -20.96
N ASP A 393 -14.95 -13.47 -20.72
CA ASP A 393 -14.50 -12.55 -19.68
C ASP A 393 -14.97 -11.12 -19.97
N GLU A 394 -14.77 -10.64 -21.19
CA GLU A 394 -15.28 -9.33 -21.62
C GLU A 394 -16.82 -9.25 -21.52
N ALA A 395 -17.52 -10.30 -21.92
CA ALA A 395 -18.98 -10.35 -21.84
C ALA A 395 -19.48 -10.31 -20.38
N ILE A 396 -18.84 -11.05 -19.48
CA ILE A 396 -19.15 -11.04 -18.05
C ILE A 396 -18.89 -9.65 -17.45
N LYS A 397 -17.72 -9.06 -17.72
CA LYS A 397 -17.36 -7.70 -17.26
C LYS A 397 -18.39 -6.66 -17.69
N ARG A 398 -18.85 -6.74 -18.94
CA ARG A 398 -19.92 -5.88 -19.47
C ARG A 398 -21.22 -6.08 -18.68
N ILE A 399 -21.64 -7.33 -18.45
CA ILE A 399 -22.89 -7.63 -17.73
C ILE A 399 -22.85 -7.11 -16.29
N VAL A 400 -21.76 -7.38 -15.54
CA VAL A 400 -21.67 -6.94 -14.14
C VAL A 400 -21.54 -5.43 -13.99
N THR A 401 -21.09 -4.72 -15.02
CA THR A 401 -20.91 -3.26 -15.01
C THR A 401 -22.17 -2.53 -15.50
N GLU A 402 -22.83 -3.04 -16.52
CA GLU A 402 -23.95 -2.37 -17.21
C GLU A 402 -25.33 -2.95 -16.87
N GLY A 403 -25.39 -4.18 -16.35
CA GLY A 403 -26.62 -4.89 -16.03
C GLY A 403 -27.34 -4.34 -14.80
N GLU A 404 -28.67 -4.41 -14.81
CA GLU A 404 -29.50 -4.10 -13.64
C GLU A 404 -29.50 -5.32 -12.72
N PHE A 405 -28.75 -5.25 -11.60
CA PHE A 405 -28.66 -6.31 -10.59
C PHE A 405 -30.02 -6.61 -9.94
N ILE A 406 -30.34 -7.90 -9.79
CA ILE A 406 -31.59 -8.38 -9.17
C ILE A 406 -31.32 -9.17 -7.88
N ASP A 407 -30.46 -10.19 -7.93
CA ASP A 407 -30.27 -11.12 -6.82
C ASP A 407 -28.93 -11.87 -6.91
N MET A 408 -28.50 -12.50 -5.81
CA MET A 408 -27.36 -13.41 -5.76
C MET A 408 -27.68 -14.60 -4.87
N ARG A 409 -27.37 -15.81 -5.35
CA ARG A 409 -27.76 -17.07 -4.69
C ARG A 409 -26.72 -18.17 -4.85
N HIS A 410 -26.64 -19.04 -3.85
CA HIS A 410 -26.15 -20.40 -4.03
C HIS A 410 -27.14 -21.18 -4.90
N LEU A 411 -26.68 -21.69 -6.04
CA LEU A 411 -27.52 -22.39 -7.01
C LEU A 411 -27.64 -23.87 -6.66
N LEU A 412 -28.87 -24.37 -6.62
CA LEU A 412 -29.16 -25.79 -6.56
C LEU A 412 -29.05 -26.43 -7.95
N ASP A 413 -28.73 -27.72 -7.99
CA ASP A 413 -28.44 -28.47 -9.23
C ASP A 413 -29.59 -28.45 -10.25
N ASN A 414 -30.83 -28.26 -9.79
CA ASN A 414 -32.04 -28.20 -10.60
C ASN A 414 -32.34 -26.81 -11.18
N THR A 415 -31.49 -25.81 -10.95
CA THR A 415 -31.52 -24.53 -11.69
C THR A 415 -31.36 -24.83 -13.18
N SER A 416 -32.24 -24.30 -14.03
CA SER A 416 -32.29 -24.64 -15.45
C SER A 416 -32.15 -23.43 -16.36
N VAL A 417 -31.40 -23.59 -17.45
CA VAL A 417 -31.11 -22.53 -18.43
C VAL A 417 -31.49 -22.97 -19.84
N SER A 418 -31.82 -21.99 -20.68
CA SER A 418 -32.25 -22.22 -22.07
C SER A 418 -31.09 -22.13 -23.08
N ARG A 419 -30.14 -21.25 -22.81
CA ARG A 419 -28.92 -21.04 -23.58
C ARG A 419 -27.84 -20.46 -22.68
N ALA A 420 -26.59 -20.81 -22.96
CA ALA A 420 -25.46 -20.37 -22.18
C ALA A 420 -24.18 -20.27 -23.02
N VAL A 421 -23.30 -19.34 -22.66
CA VAL A 421 -21.88 -19.39 -22.98
C VAL A 421 -21.16 -19.85 -21.72
N ILE A 422 -20.39 -20.92 -21.83
CA ILE A 422 -19.79 -21.64 -20.70
C ILE A 422 -18.28 -21.68 -20.90
N GLY A 423 -17.53 -21.02 -20.02
CA GLY A 423 -16.08 -21.13 -19.92
C GLY A 423 -15.71 -22.28 -19.00
N ILE A 424 -14.86 -23.18 -19.47
CA ILE A 424 -14.46 -24.39 -18.75
C ILE A 424 -12.97 -24.33 -18.45
N SER A 425 -12.62 -24.50 -17.18
CA SER A 425 -11.24 -24.66 -16.73
C SER A 425 -11.05 -26.05 -16.14
N TYR A 426 -10.20 -26.87 -16.75
CA TYR A 426 -9.79 -28.17 -16.24
C TYR A 426 -8.73 -27.98 -15.16
N ILE A 427 -9.02 -28.35 -13.92
CA ILE A 427 -8.18 -28.01 -12.78
C ILE A 427 -7.05 -29.02 -12.63
N ALA A 428 -5.81 -28.53 -12.71
CA ALA A 428 -4.61 -29.33 -12.58
C ALA A 428 -4.32 -29.72 -11.13
N GLU A 429 -4.55 -28.78 -10.20
CA GLU A 429 -4.24 -28.86 -8.77
C GLU A 429 -5.13 -27.93 -7.93
N VAL A 430 -5.31 -28.28 -6.65
CA VAL A 430 -5.94 -27.45 -5.63
C VAL A 430 -4.87 -27.02 -4.63
N LEU A 431 -4.66 -25.72 -4.49
CA LEU A 431 -3.64 -25.13 -3.64
C LEU A 431 -4.30 -24.51 -2.41
N PHE A 432 -3.98 -25.01 -1.22
CA PHE A 432 -4.35 -24.32 0.01
C PHE A 432 -3.39 -23.19 0.29
N GLU A 433 -3.93 -22.03 0.63
CA GLU A 433 -3.11 -20.92 1.08
C GLU A 433 -2.66 -21.16 2.52
N GLU A 434 -1.43 -21.62 2.70
CA GLU A 434 -0.81 -21.67 4.03
C GLU A 434 -0.57 -20.25 4.56
N PRO A 435 -0.76 -20.01 5.86
CA PRO A 435 -0.48 -18.71 6.46
C PRO A 435 1.03 -18.45 6.49
N THR A 436 1.45 -17.22 6.13
CA THR A 436 2.86 -16.80 6.05
C THR A 436 3.66 -17.23 7.29
N GLN A 437 4.65 -18.10 7.17
CA GLN A 437 5.45 -18.51 8.32
C GLN A 437 6.32 -17.36 8.80
N ILE A 438 6.25 -17.00 10.08
CA ILE A 438 7.04 -15.91 10.66
C ILE A 438 8.06 -16.50 11.63
N ALA A 439 9.33 -16.21 11.39
CA ALA A 439 10.43 -16.51 12.28
C ALA A 439 11.10 -15.21 12.75
N ILE A 440 11.49 -15.14 14.02
CA ILE A 440 12.27 -14.02 14.57
C ILE A 440 13.66 -14.54 14.92
N ALA A 441 14.70 -13.89 14.40
CA ALA A 441 16.08 -14.21 14.71
C ALA A 441 16.41 -13.82 16.16
N GLY A 442 16.81 -14.80 16.98
CA GLY A 442 17.10 -14.63 18.41
C GLY A 442 15.95 -15.12 19.30
N ALA A 443 16.28 -15.78 20.41
CA ALA A 443 15.32 -16.54 21.22
C ALA A 443 14.29 -15.70 22.01
N SER A 444 14.47 -14.37 22.13
CA SER A 444 13.46 -13.50 22.74
C SER A 444 13.48 -12.09 22.14
N CYS A 445 12.31 -11.59 21.75
CA CYS A 445 12.09 -10.20 21.35
C CYS A 445 11.11 -9.54 22.33
N PRO A 446 11.59 -8.82 23.36
CA PRO A 446 10.74 -8.14 24.33
C PRO A 446 9.76 -7.18 23.64
N GLY A 447 8.47 -7.25 23.98
CA GLY A 447 7.42 -6.42 23.40
C GLY A 447 6.71 -7.01 22.18
N TRP A 448 7.19 -8.13 21.63
CA TRP A 448 6.46 -8.89 20.61
C TRP A 448 5.13 -9.43 21.15
N ASN A 449 4.07 -9.39 20.34
CA ASN A 449 2.73 -9.85 20.72
C ASN A 449 1.94 -10.34 19.49
N GLU A 450 0.79 -10.99 19.74
CA GLU A 450 -0.07 -11.56 18.70
C GLU A 450 -0.58 -10.52 17.69
N THR A 451 -0.86 -9.28 18.13
CA THR A 451 -1.27 -8.19 17.24
C THR A 451 -0.17 -7.85 16.23
N TYR A 452 1.09 -7.79 16.68
CA TYR A 452 2.24 -7.57 15.79
C TYR A 452 2.47 -8.73 14.82
N GLU A 453 2.25 -9.97 15.25
CA GLU A 453 2.29 -11.13 14.36
C GLU A 453 1.23 -11.01 13.26
N ARG A 454 -0.01 -10.66 13.63
CA ARG A 454 -1.11 -10.47 12.66
C ARG A 454 -0.84 -9.31 11.69
N ILE A 455 -0.31 -8.19 12.18
CA ILE A 455 0.11 -7.05 11.34
C ILE A 455 1.19 -7.52 10.35
N THR A 456 2.17 -8.29 10.82
CA THR A 456 3.24 -8.82 9.96
C THR A 456 2.69 -9.75 8.88
N ARG A 457 1.76 -10.66 9.22
CA ARG A 457 1.10 -11.53 8.23
C ARG A 457 0.32 -10.74 7.19
N LYS A 458 -0.34 -9.65 7.60
CA LYS A 458 -1.07 -8.76 6.68
C LYS A 458 -0.15 -8.01 5.73
N LEU A 459 1.01 -7.55 6.21
CA LEU A 459 2.00 -6.84 5.40
C LEU A 459 2.79 -7.77 4.45
N HIS A 460 2.69 -9.09 4.63
CA HIS A 460 3.42 -10.12 3.89
C HIS A 460 2.50 -11.29 3.50
N HIS A 461 1.28 -11.01 3.05
CA HIS A 461 0.25 -12.03 2.80
C HIS A 461 0.56 -12.91 1.58
N ASP A 462 1.32 -12.37 0.64
CA ASP A 462 1.85 -13.00 -0.56
C ASP A 462 3.13 -13.83 -0.33
N CYS A 463 3.68 -13.77 0.87
CA CYS A 463 4.89 -14.50 1.26
C CYS A 463 4.56 -15.88 1.84
N SER A 464 5.43 -16.86 1.56
CA SER A 464 5.43 -18.17 2.24
C SER A 464 6.14 -18.10 3.59
N GLU A 465 7.26 -17.39 3.66
CA GLU A 465 8.10 -17.26 4.85
C GLU A 465 8.61 -15.83 5.03
N VAL A 466 8.68 -15.37 6.29
CA VAL A 466 9.23 -14.10 6.71
C VAL A 466 10.17 -14.31 7.89
N LEU A 467 11.44 -13.93 7.72
CA LEU A 467 12.45 -13.90 8.77
C LEU A 467 12.71 -12.46 9.23
N LEU A 468 12.32 -12.17 10.46
CA LEU A 468 12.52 -10.88 11.12
C LEU A 468 13.83 -10.88 11.92
N THR A 469 14.72 -9.93 11.65
CA THR A 469 15.94 -9.70 12.44
C THR A 469 15.82 -8.37 13.18
N PRO A 470 15.79 -8.33 14.53
CA PRO A 470 15.69 -7.08 15.27
C PRO A 470 16.81 -6.09 14.92
N ILE A 471 16.47 -4.81 14.76
CA ILE A 471 17.42 -3.71 14.61
C ILE A 471 17.32 -2.83 15.86
N THR A 472 18.46 -2.53 16.48
CA THR A 472 18.53 -1.58 17.61
C THR A 472 18.66 -0.15 17.08
N GLY A 473 17.66 0.70 17.33
CA GLY A 473 17.70 2.12 17.01
C GLY A 473 16.32 2.75 16.94
N GLY A 474 15.92 3.47 17.98
CA GLY A 474 14.67 4.25 18.02
C GLY A 474 14.22 4.53 19.46
N TYR A 475 14.12 5.80 19.83
CA TYR A 475 13.66 6.23 21.17
C TYR A 475 12.12 6.21 21.30
N SER A 476 11.39 5.81 20.25
CA SER A 476 9.92 5.85 20.17
C SER A 476 9.19 4.64 20.77
N GLY A 477 9.92 3.66 21.33
CA GLY A 477 9.33 2.44 21.90
C GLY A 477 8.73 1.47 20.86
N SER A 478 8.98 1.72 19.57
CA SER A 478 8.56 0.85 18.45
C SER A 478 9.55 -0.30 18.24
N LEU A 479 9.07 -1.46 17.81
CA LEU A 479 9.91 -2.57 17.38
C LEU A 479 10.30 -2.39 15.91
N VAL A 480 11.58 -2.51 15.61
CA VAL A 480 12.11 -2.36 14.24
C VAL A 480 12.84 -3.63 13.85
N PHE A 481 12.53 -4.15 12.67
CA PHE A 481 13.10 -5.38 12.13
C PHE A 481 13.63 -5.17 10.72
N ARG A 482 14.76 -5.81 10.40
CA ARG A 482 15.10 -6.13 9.01
C ARG A 482 14.31 -7.37 8.60
N VAL A 483 13.64 -7.30 7.47
CA VAL A 483 12.81 -8.37 6.93
C VAL A 483 13.54 -9.05 5.77
N ASN A 484 13.67 -10.38 5.85
CA ASN A 484 13.89 -11.21 4.66
C ASN A 484 12.60 -12.01 4.43
N ALA A 485 12.00 -11.88 3.25
CA ALA A 485 10.78 -12.59 2.90
C ALA A 485 10.99 -13.45 1.65
N TRP A 486 10.22 -14.52 1.54
CA TRP A 486 10.16 -15.39 0.38
C TRP A 486 8.73 -15.46 -0.12
N ASP A 487 8.54 -15.22 -1.41
CA ASP A 487 7.23 -15.36 -2.03
C ASP A 487 6.76 -16.84 -2.01
N ARG A 488 5.50 -17.08 -2.38
CA ARG A 488 4.96 -18.45 -2.41
C ARG A 488 5.62 -19.37 -3.46
N SER A 489 6.37 -18.84 -4.41
CA SER A 489 7.17 -19.63 -5.36
C SER A 489 8.59 -19.93 -4.85
N GLY A 490 8.93 -19.49 -3.64
CA GLY A 490 10.24 -19.65 -3.02
C GLY A 490 11.28 -18.63 -3.50
N ARG A 491 10.89 -17.60 -4.25
CA ARG A 491 11.80 -16.50 -4.64
C ARG A 491 11.98 -15.56 -3.46
N LYS A 492 13.23 -15.21 -3.18
CA LYS A 492 13.55 -14.27 -2.12
C LYS A 492 13.27 -12.83 -2.56
N GLU A 493 12.53 -12.09 -1.75
CA GLU A 493 12.27 -10.67 -1.96
C GLU A 493 13.48 -9.80 -1.60
N MET A 494 13.45 -8.54 -2.04
CA MET A 494 14.40 -7.54 -1.57
C MET A 494 14.24 -7.33 -0.06
N PRO A 495 15.32 -7.03 0.68
CA PRO A 495 15.24 -6.79 2.11
C PRO A 495 14.47 -5.51 2.41
N PHE A 496 13.52 -5.60 3.35
CA PHE A 496 12.71 -4.48 3.83
C PHE A 496 13.01 -4.15 5.30
N VAL A 497 12.54 -3.01 5.77
CA VAL A 497 12.46 -2.69 7.22
C VAL A 497 11.00 -2.73 7.63
N LEU A 498 10.69 -3.42 8.72
CA LEU A 498 9.37 -3.44 9.34
C LEU A 498 9.44 -2.68 10.67
N LYS A 499 8.68 -1.61 10.81
CA LYS A 499 8.50 -0.87 12.07
C LYS A 499 7.10 -1.15 12.61
N LEU A 500 7.00 -1.53 13.88
CA LEU A 500 5.78 -1.90 14.57
C LEU A 500 5.64 -1.08 15.87
N GLY A 501 4.47 -0.48 16.09
CA GLY A 501 4.29 0.41 17.25
C GLY A 501 2.83 0.78 17.50
N ARG A 502 2.63 1.76 18.40
CA ARG A 502 1.31 2.38 18.61
C ARG A 502 0.87 3.10 17.34
N TRP A 503 -0.41 2.96 17.00
CA TRP A 503 -0.95 3.54 15.76
C TRP A 503 -0.76 5.06 15.70
N ALA A 504 -0.86 5.79 16.81
CA ALA A 504 -0.63 7.24 16.82
C ALA A 504 0.75 7.60 16.23
N ASN A 505 1.82 6.98 16.74
CA ASN A 505 3.18 7.23 16.29
C ASN A 505 3.40 6.77 14.84
N VAL A 506 2.89 5.59 14.49
CA VAL A 506 2.95 5.04 13.13
C VAL A 506 2.21 5.95 12.14
N HIS A 507 1.05 6.46 12.54
CA HIS A 507 0.23 7.34 11.72
C HIS A 507 0.90 8.70 11.50
N ASP A 508 1.47 9.30 12.55
CA ASP A 508 2.21 10.56 12.43
C ASP A 508 3.42 10.42 11.50
N GLU A 509 4.12 9.28 11.53
CA GLU A 509 5.21 8.99 10.60
C GLU A 509 4.74 8.79 9.15
N ILE A 510 3.63 8.06 8.93
CA ILE A 510 3.02 7.93 7.60
C ILE A 510 2.62 9.31 7.07
N ARG A 511 1.96 10.13 7.90
CA ARG A 511 1.56 11.50 7.54
C ARG A 511 2.78 12.34 7.16
N GLY A 512 3.83 12.34 8.00
CA GLY A 512 5.08 13.05 7.75
C GLY A 512 5.72 12.62 6.42
N TYR A 513 5.76 11.31 6.15
CA TYR A 513 6.27 10.78 4.89
C TYR A 513 5.41 11.21 3.68
N GLU A 514 4.10 11.05 3.73
CA GLU A 514 3.22 11.33 2.59
C GLU A 514 3.13 12.82 2.23
N GLU A 515 3.08 13.68 3.25
CA GLU A 515 2.93 15.11 3.08
C GLU A 515 4.25 15.79 2.69
N HIS A 516 5.38 15.35 3.29
CA HIS A 516 6.66 16.07 3.20
C HIS A 516 7.77 15.29 2.49
N VAL A 517 7.77 13.96 2.51
CA VAL A 517 8.90 13.19 1.94
C VAL A 517 8.57 12.75 0.51
N LYS A 518 7.44 12.04 0.33
CA LYS A 518 7.00 11.42 -0.93
C LYS A 518 6.93 12.40 -2.09
N ARG A 519 6.72 13.70 -1.82
CA ARG A 519 6.60 14.75 -2.85
C ARG A 519 7.91 15.46 -3.16
N TYR A 520 8.89 15.46 -2.25
CA TYR A 520 10.05 16.36 -2.30
C TYR A 520 11.43 15.67 -2.23
N ILE A 521 11.60 14.58 -1.47
CA ILE A 521 12.92 13.93 -1.21
C ILE A 521 12.96 12.47 -1.74
N GLN A 522 12.21 12.15 -2.80
CA GLN A 522 11.97 10.78 -3.27
C GLN A 522 13.20 9.87 -3.44
N ASN A 523 14.37 10.42 -3.79
CA ASN A 523 15.61 9.65 -4.01
C ASN A 523 16.54 9.57 -2.78
N ASN A 524 16.27 10.35 -1.73
CA ASN A 524 17.12 10.47 -0.54
C ASN A 524 16.33 10.22 0.76
N ALA A 525 15.26 9.45 0.66
CA ALA A 525 14.47 9.00 1.80
C ALA A 525 13.97 7.57 1.56
N THR A 526 13.79 6.83 2.65
CA THR A 526 13.22 5.47 2.59
C THR A 526 11.77 5.53 2.11
N GLN A 527 11.39 4.70 1.15
CA GLN A 527 10.02 4.66 0.65
C GLN A 527 9.17 3.70 1.48
N ILE A 528 8.01 4.18 1.95
CA ILE A 528 6.97 3.33 2.51
C ILE A 528 6.34 2.51 1.38
N ILE A 529 6.41 1.19 1.51
CA ILE A 529 5.87 0.20 0.56
C ILE A 529 4.44 -0.15 0.91
N GLU A 530 4.21 -0.50 2.18
CA GLU A 530 2.92 -0.96 2.68
C GLU A 530 2.80 -0.52 4.15
N HIS A 531 1.58 -0.32 4.64
CA HIS A 531 1.33 -0.08 6.06
C HIS A 531 0.00 -0.72 6.47
N CYS A 532 -0.13 -1.04 7.76
CA CYS A 532 -1.32 -1.72 8.28
C CYS A 532 -1.66 -1.21 9.67
N LYS A 533 -2.96 -1.00 9.93
CA LYS A 533 -3.52 -0.73 11.25
C LYS A 533 -4.25 -1.96 11.79
N LEU A 534 -4.04 -2.27 13.07
CA LEU A 534 -4.82 -3.27 13.79
C LEU A 534 -5.05 -2.84 15.24
N GLY A 535 -6.27 -2.39 15.54
CA GLY A 535 -6.62 -1.83 16.84
C GLY A 535 -5.83 -0.54 17.15
N GLU A 536 -5.18 -0.50 18.32
CA GLU A 536 -4.32 0.61 18.76
C GLU A 536 -2.87 0.51 18.25
N PHE A 537 -2.57 -0.49 17.42
CA PHE A 537 -1.23 -0.77 16.90
C PHE A 537 -1.20 -0.66 15.38
N GLY A 538 0.00 -0.46 14.84
CA GLY A 538 0.24 -0.44 13.41
C GLY A 538 1.63 -0.92 13.03
N GLY A 539 1.81 -1.14 11.72
CA GLY A 539 3.09 -1.47 11.12
C GLY A 539 3.32 -0.71 9.82
N ILE A 540 4.58 -0.38 9.55
CA ILE A 540 5.05 0.24 8.31
C ILE A 540 6.17 -0.63 7.74
N LEU A 541 6.08 -0.91 6.44
CA LEU A 541 7.12 -1.59 5.68
C LEU A 541 7.86 -0.57 4.79
N TYR A 542 9.17 -0.47 4.94
CA TYR A 542 10.03 0.41 4.15
C TYR A 542 10.94 -0.39 3.23
N ASN A 543 11.23 0.17 2.07
CA ASN A 543 12.31 -0.30 1.22
C ASN A 543 13.67 0.27 1.68
N PHE A 544 14.69 -0.59 1.68
CA PHE A 544 16.09 -0.16 1.73
C PHE A 544 16.48 0.45 0.38
N VAL A 545 16.23 1.75 0.22
CA VAL A 545 16.68 2.48 -0.98
C VAL A 545 18.20 2.53 -0.96
N GLY A 546 18.86 2.06 -2.04
CA GLY A 546 20.30 2.29 -2.28
C GLY A 546 21.27 1.15 -2.00
N ILE A 547 20.81 -0.02 -1.54
CA ILE A 547 21.70 -1.18 -1.38
C ILE A 547 21.99 -1.79 -2.76
N THR A 548 23.14 -1.45 -3.35
CA THR A 548 23.71 -2.15 -4.50
C THR A 548 24.34 -3.46 -4.04
N GLY A 549 23.51 -4.48 -3.84
CA GLY A 549 23.94 -5.87 -3.58
C GLY A 549 23.73 -6.35 -2.15
N THR A 550 23.57 -7.65 -1.96
CA THR A 550 23.19 -8.31 -0.68
C THR A 550 24.18 -8.13 0.48
N GLU A 551 25.26 -7.37 0.31
CA GLU A 551 26.37 -7.21 1.28
C GLU A 551 26.65 -5.76 1.73
N SER A 552 25.98 -4.72 1.21
CA SER A 552 26.29 -3.33 1.60
C SER A 552 25.97 -3.05 3.07
N LYS A 553 26.91 -2.44 3.79
CA LYS A 553 26.75 -2.04 5.19
C LYS A 553 26.18 -0.63 5.27
N ILE A 554 25.07 -0.47 5.99
CA ILE A 554 24.48 0.84 6.31
C ILE A 554 24.82 1.17 7.77
N GLY A 555 25.31 2.39 8.01
CA GLY A 555 25.54 2.97 9.33
C GLY A 555 24.76 4.27 9.51
N SER A 556 24.81 4.87 10.70
CA SER A 556 24.26 6.21 10.93
C SER A 556 25.28 7.31 10.62
N LEU A 557 24.81 8.53 10.34
CA LEU A 557 25.68 9.71 10.26
C LEU A 557 26.41 9.95 11.59
N GLU A 558 25.88 9.49 12.72
CA GLU A 558 26.57 9.56 14.01
C GLU A 558 27.81 8.67 14.04
N ASP A 559 27.68 7.43 13.58
CA ASP A 559 28.82 6.50 13.47
C ASP A 559 29.88 7.05 12.52
N PHE A 560 29.43 7.57 11.37
CA PHE A 560 30.30 8.25 10.42
C PHE A 560 30.99 9.45 11.07
N TYR A 561 30.25 10.32 11.74
CA TYR A 561 30.78 11.48 12.45
C TYR A 561 31.83 11.06 13.48
N ARG A 562 31.62 10.02 14.27
CA ARG A 562 32.60 9.60 15.30
C ARG A 562 33.88 9.02 14.67
N ALA A 563 33.77 8.31 13.56
CA ALA A 563 34.89 7.60 12.95
C ALA A 563 35.77 8.45 12.02
N HIS A 564 35.24 9.57 11.49
CA HIS A 564 35.90 10.35 10.43
C HIS A 564 36.52 11.66 10.93
N SER A 565 37.30 12.33 10.08
CA SER A 565 37.89 13.63 10.37
C SER A 565 36.87 14.77 10.42
N THR A 566 37.29 15.97 10.85
CA THR A 566 36.43 17.16 10.81
C THR A 566 36.02 17.54 9.39
N ASP A 567 36.93 17.48 8.42
CA ASP A 567 36.65 17.88 7.03
C ASP A 567 35.67 16.91 6.35
N GLU A 568 35.78 15.61 6.63
CA GLU A 568 34.82 14.60 6.15
C GLU A 568 33.43 14.79 6.79
N ALA A 569 33.36 15.08 8.09
CA ALA A 569 32.09 15.39 8.74
C ALA A 569 31.43 16.65 8.16
N LEU A 570 32.22 17.70 7.90
CA LEU A 570 31.74 18.92 7.23
C LEU A 570 31.21 18.63 5.82
N ALA A 571 31.92 17.80 5.05
CA ALA A 571 31.46 17.37 3.72
C ALA A 571 30.15 16.56 3.80
N ALA A 572 29.97 15.75 4.84
CA ALA A 572 28.72 15.03 5.09
C ALA A 572 27.56 16.01 5.39
N PHE A 573 27.75 16.96 6.29
CA PHE A 573 26.74 18.01 6.55
C PHE A 573 26.44 18.84 5.29
N ASP A 574 27.44 19.09 4.44
CA ASP A 574 27.23 19.78 3.17
C ASP A 574 26.34 18.97 2.22
N LYS A 575 26.57 17.66 2.11
CA LYS A 575 25.71 16.77 1.33
C LYS A 575 24.29 16.75 1.90
N LEU A 576 24.14 16.65 3.22
CA LEU A 576 22.84 16.64 3.89
C LEU A 576 22.02 17.90 3.57
N PHE A 577 22.56 19.09 3.79
CA PHE A 577 21.79 20.33 3.59
C PHE A 577 21.69 20.78 2.13
N ARG A 578 22.74 20.59 1.32
CA ARG A 578 22.79 21.12 -0.06
C ARG A 578 22.24 20.16 -1.11
N VAL A 579 22.19 18.87 -0.81
CA VAL A 579 21.72 17.84 -1.74
C VAL A 579 20.44 17.20 -1.24
N VAL A 580 20.46 16.59 -0.05
CA VAL A 580 19.33 15.80 0.48
C VAL A 580 18.15 16.69 0.86
N LEU A 581 18.38 17.67 1.74
CA LEU A 581 17.34 18.55 2.28
C LEU A 581 17.07 19.78 1.39
N ARG A 582 17.72 19.87 0.23
CA ARG A 582 17.58 21.01 -0.70
C ARG A 582 16.12 21.23 -1.12
N ALA A 583 15.37 20.16 -1.33
CA ALA A 583 13.97 20.28 -1.76
C ALA A 583 13.06 20.85 -0.66
N TRP A 584 13.40 20.65 0.61
CA TRP A 584 12.67 21.20 1.75
C TRP A 584 13.02 22.66 1.98
N TYR A 585 14.31 22.99 2.13
CA TYR A 585 14.72 24.36 2.46
C TYR A 585 14.87 25.28 1.25
N GLY A 586 14.81 24.75 0.02
CA GLY A 586 14.92 25.52 -1.21
C GLY A 586 13.63 26.20 -1.67
N GLN A 587 12.50 25.97 -0.97
CA GLN A 587 11.20 26.56 -1.28
C GLN A 587 10.51 27.13 -0.02
N PRO A 588 11.20 28.00 0.75
CA PRO A 588 10.65 28.49 2.00
C PRO A 588 9.47 29.45 1.75
N LYS A 589 8.49 29.43 2.65
CA LYS A 589 7.33 30.32 2.62
C LYS A 589 7.42 31.31 3.77
N LEU A 590 7.37 32.61 3.46
CA LEU A 590 7.27 33.64 4.47
C LEU A 590 5.86 33.64 5.07
N THR A 591 5.76 33.55 6.40
CA THR A 591 4.52 33.54 7.16
C THR A 591 4.66 34.36 8.44
N GLU A 592 3.55 34.73 9.06
CA GLU A 592 3.56 35.35 10.39
C GLU A 592 3.36 34.24 11.44
N LEU A 593 4.30 34.11 12.36
CA LEU A 593 4.29 33.07 13.40
C LEU A 593 4.64 33.68 14.76
N SER A 594 3.96 33.22 15.81
CA SER A 594 4.38 33.51 17.19
C SER A 594 5.45 32.52 17.63
N LEU A 595 6.71 32.96 17.65
CA LEU A 595 7.81 32.12 18.14
C LEU A 595 7.71 31.80 19.64
N TYR A 596 6.99 32.64 20.40
CA TYR A 596 6.70 32.37 21.81
C TYR A 596 5.68 31.24 22.00
N GLU A 597 4.74 31.10 21.07
CA GLU A 597 3.76 30.00 21.07
C GLU A 597 4.39 28.72 20.48
N GLU A 598 5.04 28.83 19.32
CA GLU A 598 5.72 27.73 18.61
C GLU A 598 6.69 26.96 19.54
N TYR A 599 7.50 27.68 20.31
CA TYR A 599 8.52 27.10 21.19
C TYR A 599 8.13 27.10 22.68
N GLY A 600 6.87 27.37 23.00
CA GLY A 600 6.39 27.53 24.39
C GLY A 600 6.16 26.21 25.15
N SER A 601 6.16 25.07 24.46
CA SER A 601 5.87 23.75 25.05
C SER A 601 7.09 22.85 24.98
N PHE A 602 7.61 22.41 26.14
CA PHE A 602 8.84 21.61 26.22
C PHE A 602 8.54 20.14 26.48
N TYR A 603 9.24 19.26 25.77
CA TYR A 603 9.18 17.81 26.02
C TYR A 603 9.61 17.48 27.45
N ASN A 604 8.80 16.68 28.15
CA ASN A 604 9.04 16.22 29.52
C ASN A 604 9.42 17.37 30.50
N TYR A 605 8.69 18.49 30.42
CA TYR A 605 8.98 19.70 31.20
C TYR A 605 9.01 19.48 32.72
N GLU A 606 8.21 18.54 33.25
CA GLU A 606 8.26 18.20 34.68
C GLU A 606 9.61 17.62 35.12
N ALA A 607 10.29 16.86 34.26
CA ALA A 607 11.65 16.40 34.55
C ALA A 607 12.65 17.56 34.58
N ILE A 608 12.46 18.57 33.73
CA ILE A 608 13.29 19.80 33.72
C ILE A 608 13.11 20.57 35.03
N ARG A 609 11.86 20.75 35.48
CA ARG A 609 11.55 21.40 36.77
C ARG A 609 12.16 20.64 37.94
N ALA A 610 11.99 19.32 37.96
CA ALA A 610 12.53 18.47 39.01
C ALA A 610 14.07 18.53 39.06
N TYR A 611 14.74 18.55 37.90
CA TYR A 611 16.19 18.68 37.83
C TYR A 611 16.65 20.04 38.39
N ALA A 612 16.03 21.15 37.97
CA ALA A 612 16.41 22.48 38.41
C ALA A 612 16.19 22.71 39.92
N ASP A 613 15.10 22.19 40.48
CA ASP A 613 14.82 22.25 41.93
C ASP A 613 15.83 21.41 42.72
N SER A 614 16.08 20.17 42.30
CA SER A 614 16.98 19.27 43.03
C SER A 614 18.46 19.65 42.97
N HIS A 615 18.94 20.21 41.85
CA HIS A 615 20.37 20.50 41.64
C HIS A 615 20.72 21.96 41.94
N PHE A 616 19.78 22.89 41.76
CA PHE A 616 20.03 24.32 41.95
C PHE A 616 19.12 24.99 42.98
N GLY A 617 18.07 24.32 43.47
CA GLY A 617 17.07 24.92 44.37
C GLY A 617 16.26 26.03 43.70
N ILE A 618 16.10 25.94 42.36
CA ILE A 618 15.49 26.98 41.53
C ILE A 618 14.07 26.58 41.16
N THR A 619 13.14 27.54 41.32
CA THR A 619 11.72 27.36 40.94
C THR A 619 11.30 28.41 39.91
N PRO A 620 10.20 28.20 39.15
CA PRO A 620 9.71 29.17 38.17
C PRO A 620 9.25 30.52 38.76
N ASN A 621 9.21 30.66 40.10
CA ASN A 621 8.79 31.89 40.78
C ASN A 621 9.96 32.89 40.97
N GLN A 622 11.20 32.45 40.75
CA GLN A 622 12.37 33.32 40.80
C GLN A 622 12.64 33.87 39.40
N GLU A 623 12.63 35.20 39.24
CA GLU A 623 12.87 35.84 37.93
C GLU A 623 14.31 35.68 37.45
N PHE A 624 15.26 35.73 38.38
CA PHE A 624 16.69 35.73 38.10
C PHE A 624 17.43 34.63 38.86
N ILE A 625 18.54 34.18 38.28
CA ILE A 625 19.46 33.17 38.84
C ILE A 625 20.89 33.68 38.75
N GLU A 626 21.75 33.26 39.67
CA GLU A 626 23.18 33.56 39.63
C GLU A 626 23.90 32.48 38.83
N LEU A 627 24.65 32.88 37.79
CA LEU A 627 25.41 31.95 36.96
C LEU A 627 26.84 31.77 37.50
N PRO A 628 27.44 30.58 37.34
CA PRO A 628 28.80 30.31 37.78
C PRO A 628 29.85 31.08 36.97
N PHE A 629 31.13 30.90 37.31
CA PHE A 629 32.28 31.47 36.58
C PHE A 629 32.34 33.01 36.52
N GLY A 630 31.60 33.70 37.39
CA GLY A 630 31.57 35.16 37.42
C GLY A 630 30.74 35.78 36.29
N LEU A 631 29.82 35.00 35.71
CA LEU A 631 28.88 35.47 34.67
C LEU A 631 27.80 36.41 35.21
N GLY A 632 27.62 36.45 36.54
CA GLY A 632 26.64 37.30 37.20
C GLY A 632 25.21 36.78 37.06
N GLN A 633 24.26 37.69 37.15
CA GLN A 633 22.83 37.38 37.16
C GLN A 633 22.26 37.22 35.74
N ALA A 634 21.48 36.16 35.52
CA ALA A 634 20.75 35.89 34.27
C ALA A 634 19.27 35.56 34.54
N VAL A 635 18.45 35.58 33.49
CA VAL A 635 17.03 35.24 33.60
C VAL A 635 16.88 33.74 33.81
N ASN A 636 16.03 33.37 34.77
CA ASN A 636 15.70 31.97 35.04
C ASN A 636 14.97 31.34 33.83
N PRO A 637 15.51 30.27 33.21
CA PRO A 637 14.83 29.58 32.11
C PRO A 637 13.42 29.11 32.44
N LEU A 638 13.16 28.67 33.68
CA LEU A 638 11.82 28.24 34.10
C LEU A 638 10.84 29.41 34.21
N TYR A 639 11.30 30.56 34.72
CA TYR A 639 10.49 31.78 34.74
C TYR A 639 10.20 32.27 33.32
N PHE A 640 11.20 32.20 32.43
CA PHE A 640 11.03 32.55 31.02
C PHE A 640 9.95 31.68 30.38
N ALA A 641 10.03 30.35 30.54
CA ALA A 641 9.06 29.40 29.99
C ALA A 641 7.65 29.56 30.58
N GLU A 642 7.49 29.74 31.90
CA GLU A 642 6.16 29.77 32.53
C GLU A 642 5.50 31.15 32.62
N LYS A 643 6.29 32.23 32.58
CA LYS A 643 5.80 33.60 32.77
C LYS A 643 5.96 34.43 31.51
N ILE A 644 7.13 34.40 30.88
CA ILE A 644 7.45 35.30 29.77
C ILE A 644 6.86 34.79 28.45
N MET A 645 7.05 33.51 28.11
CA MET A 645 6.53 32.96 26.84
C MET A 645 5.00 33.05 26.76
N PRO A 646 4.22 32.65 27.78
CA PRO A 646 2.76 32.76 27.72
C PRO A 646 2.28 34.21 27.69
N ALA A 647 2.96 35.14 28.39
CA ALA A 647 2.61 36.56 28.38
C ALA A 647 2.88 37.24 27.03
N ARG A 648 3.72 36.64 26.18
CA ARG A 648 4.10 37.16 24.86
C ARG A 648 3.60 36.29 23.71
N SER A 649 2.73 35.32 23.97
CA SER A 649 2.23 34.37 22.95
C SER A 649 1.51 35.02 21.78
N SER A 650 0.97 36.24 21.94
CA SER A 650 0.34 36.99 20.85
C SER A 650 1.32 37.75 19.94
N LYS A 651 2.62 37.80 20.28
CA LYS A 651 3.63 38.48 19.45
C LYS A 651 3.99 37.60 18.25
N SER A 652 3.59 38.04 17.06
CA SER A 652 4.00 37.40 15.81
C SER A 652 5.17 38.14 15.17
N VAL A 653 6.02 37.39 14.47
CA VAL A 653 7.09 37.89 13.62
C VAL A 653 7.02 37.20 12.26
N SER A 654 7.53 37.87 11.23
CA SER A 654 7.69 37.28 9.90
C SER A 654 8.81 36.26 9.95
N VAL A 655 8.50 35.02 9.61
CA VAL A 655 9.46 33.91 9.61
C VAL A 655 9.34 33.10 8.33
N TYR A 656 10.42 32.44 7.94
CA TYR A 656 10.35 31.44 6.90
C TYR A 656 9.94 30.09 7.50
N GLN A 657 8.93 29.47 6.89
CA GLN A 657 8.53 28.09 7.16
C GLN A 657 8.87 27.20 5.96
N ALA A 658 9.27 25.97 6.26
CA ALA A 658 9.53 24.93 5.29
C ALA A 658 9.11 23.58 5.86
N SER A 659 9.13 22.54 5.03
CA SER A 659 9.13 21.18 5.57
C SER A 659 10.39 21.00 6.42
N VAL A 660 10.22 20.55 7.65
CA VAL A 660 11.30 20.24 8.59
C VAL A 660 11.12 18.81 9.08
N HIS A 661 12.20 18.16 9.46
CA HIS A 661 12.15 16.82 10.06
C HIS A 661 11.56 16.85 11.47
N GLY A 662 11.78 17.95 12.21
CA GLY A 662 11.31 18.16 13.58
C GLY A 662 12.17 17.48 14.66
N ASP A 663 12.75 16.32 14.34
CA ASP A 663 13.75 15.61 15.15
C ASP A 663 15.00 15.24 14.33
N LEU A 664 15.53 16.19 13.55
CA LEU A 664 16.75 15.94 12.77
C LEU A 664 17.97 15.76 13.68
N ASN A 665 18.39 14.52 13.90
CA ASN A 665 19.62 14.17 14.61
C ASN A 665 20.46 13.21 13.77
N MET A 666 21.74 13.02 14.13
CA MET A 666 22.67 12.21 13.33
C MET A 666 22.31 10.70 13.26
N LYS A 667 21.43 10.20 14.15
CA LYS A 667 20.93 8.81 14.09
C LYS A 667 19.80 8.65 13.07
N ASN A 668 19.05 9.71 12.81
CA ASN A 668 17.95 9.74 11.83
C ASN A 668 18.42 9.98 10.39
N VAL A 669 19.75 9.97 10.16
CA VAL A 669 20.37 10.02 8.84
C VAL A 669 21.18 8.74 8.64
N LEU A 670 20.73 7.86 7.76
CA LEU A 670 21.43 6.64 7.38
C LEU A 670 22.41 6.91 6.24
N MET A 671 23.54 6.20 6.26
CA MET A 671 24.60 6.30 5.26
C MET A 671 25.14 4.93 4.82
N ASP A 672 25.48 4.81 3.54
CA ASP A 672 26.25 3.69 2.99
C ASP A 672 27.74 4.02 2.84
N GLU A 673 28.51 3.06 2.33
CA GLU A 673 29.96 3.19 2.08
C GLU A 673 30.30 4.22 0.98
N GLU A 674 29.34 4.57 0.11
CA GLU A 674 29.45 5.60 -0.93
C GLU A 674 28.97 6.99 -0.42
N ALA A 675 28.71 7.10 0.88
CA ALA A 675 28.19 8.26 1.56
C ALA A 675 26.81 8.74 1.03
N ASN A 676 26.04 7.89 0.36
CA ASN A 676 24.63 8.16 0.05
C ASN A 676 23.85 8.26 1.36
N MET A 677 22.85 9.14 1.39
CA MET A 677 22.17 9.54 2.62
C MET A 677 20.67 9.34 2.48
N TRP A 678 20.06 8.77 3.53
CA TRP A 678 18.62 8.59 3.65
C TRP A 678 18.11 9.05 5.00
N LEU A 679 17.04 9.84 4.99
CA LEU A 679 16.32 10.23 6.20
C LEU A 679 15.37 9.12 6.64
N ILE A 680 15.19 8.99 7.96
CA ILE A 680 14.26 8.06 8.60
C ILE A 680 13.57 8.71 9.79
N ASP A 681 12.49 8.09 10.29
CA ASP A 681 11.74 8.52 11.49
C ASP A 681 11.01 9.87 11.32
N PHE A 682 10.01 9.87 10.43
CA PHE A 682 9.28 11.09 10.04
C PHE A 682 8.12 11.47 10.98
N SER A 683 8.08 10.97 12.22
CA SER A 683 6.94 11.19 13.12
C SER A 683 6.76 12.66 13.54
N GLU A 684 7.86 13.41 13.60
CA GLU A 684 7.87 14.85 13.94
C GLU A 684 7.95 15.74 12.69
N THR A 685 7.83 15.17 11.49
CA THR A 685 7.99 15.91 10.24
C THR A 685 6.73 16.72 9.93
N GLU A 686 6.89 18.03 9.81
CA GLU A 686 5.80 18.97 9.57
C GLU A 686 6.27 20.25 8.85
N HIS A 687 5.34 21.17 8.53
CA HIS A 687 5.69 22.53 8.15
C HIS A 687 5.92 23.35 9.41
N ALA A 688 7.18 23.67 9.72
CA ALA A 688 7.52 24.49 10.88
C ALA A 688 8.50 25.60 10.52
N HIS A 689 8.89 26.36 11.54
CA HIS A 689 9.93 27.37 11.43
C HIS A 689 11.24 26.78 10.88
N ILE A 690 11.78 27.38 9.81
CA ILE A 690 12.86 26.80 8.98
C ILE A 690 14.16 26.52 9.74
N LEU A 691 14.40 27.24 10.83
CA LEU A 691 15.61 27.11 11.64
C LEU A 691 15.58 25.93 12.62
N ARG A 692 14.45 25.22 12.72
CA ARG A 692 14.21 24.17 13.72
C ARG A 692 15.22 23.03 13.65
N ASP A 693 15.38 22.40 12.48
CA ASP A 693 16.31 21.27 12.32
C ASP A 693 17.78 21.67 12.51
N ILE A 694 18.15 22.88 12.11
CA ILE A 694 19.53 23.39 12.27
C ILE A 694 19.84 23.61 13.76
N ALA A 695 18.90 24.19 14.51
CA ALA A 695 19.04 24.36 15.96
C ALA A 695 19.07 23.01 16.70
N LYS A 696 18.27 22.02 16.26
CA LYS A 696 18.32 20.65 16.79
C LYS A 696 19.71 20.04 16.63
N LEU A 697 20.29 20.10 15.42
CA LEU A 697 21.63 19.56 15.18
C LEU A 697 22.72 20.33 15.94
N GLU A 698 22.61 21.66 16.10
CA GLU A 698 23.53 22.43 16.96
C GLU A 698 23.47 21.93 18.41
N ALA A 699 22.28 21.67 18.96
CA ALA A 699 22.13 21.11 20.30
C ALA A 699 22.77 19.72 20.42
N VAL A 700 22.54 18.81 19.46
CA VAL A 700 23.17 17.47 19.44
C VAL A 700 24.71 17.57 19.40
N LEU A 701 25.24 18.51 18.61
CA LEU A 701 26.69 18.75 18.54
C LEU A 701 27.27 19.27 19.85
N LYS A 702 26.55 20.12 20.57
CA LYS A 702 27.01 20.73 21.84
C LYS A 702 26.90 19.79 23.04
N PHE A 703 25.86 18.97 23.10
CA PHE A 703 25.50 18.26 24.34
C PHE A 703 25.63 16.74 24.25
N GLU A 704 25.70 16.15 23.05
CA GLU A 704 25.72 14.68 22.87
C GLU A 704 26.94 14.17 22.09
N SER A 705 27.66 15.04 21.39
CA SER A 705 28.76 14.61 20.49
C SER A 705 30.13 14.48 21.15
N PHE A 706 30.29 14.94 22.39
CA PHE A 706 31.48 14.78 23.21
C PHE A 706 31.09 14.81 24.70
N ALA A 707 31.91 14.18 25.56
CA ALA A 707 31.70 14.18 27.01
C ALA A 707 32.41 15.37 27.67
N ILE A 708 31.80 15.95 28.70
CA ILE A 708 32.43 17.00 29.51
C ILE A 708 33.02 16.33 30.76
N THR A 709 34.34 16.42 30.91
CA THR A 709 35.09 15.61 31.89
C THR A 709 35.62 16.42 33.08
N SER A 710 35.63 17.76 32.99
CA SER A 710 36.08 18.62 34.08
C SER A 710 35.35 19.97 34.13
N GLU A 711 35.44 20.64 35.29
CA GLU A 711 34.87 21.98 35.49
C GLU A 711 35.63 23.05 34.69
N GLU A 712 36.93 22.88 34.45
CA GLU A 712 37.71 23.74 33.56
C GLU A 712 37.25 23.61 32.11
N GLN A 713 36.94 22.39 31.65
CA GLN A 713 36.39 22.16 30.32
C GLN A 713 35.00 22.80 30.20
N LEU A 714 34.14 22.64 31.21
CA LEU A 714 32.84 23.32 31.27
C LEU A 714 33.00 24.85 31.18
N ARG A 715 33.92 25.43 31.95
CA ARG A 715 34.20 26.88 31.90
C ARG A 715 34.63 27.32 30.50
N ALA A 716 35.52 26.58 29.85
CA ALA A 716 35.97 26.89 28.49
C ALA A 716 34.84 26.81 27.46
N LEU A 717 33.95 25.82 27.59
CA LEU A 717 32.75 25.68 26.75
C LEU A 717 31.78 26.84 26.96
N VAL A 718 31.59 27.29 28.20
CA VAL A 718 30.75 28.44 28.53
C VAL A 718 31.33 29.75 27.98
N GLU A 719 32.65 29.96 28.06
CA GLU A 719 33.32 31.10 27.43
C GLU A 719 33.17 31.08 25.89
N LEU A 720 33.19 29.88 25.29
CA LEU A 720 32.93 29.71 23.86
C LEU A 720 31.45 29.97 23.52
N GLU A 721 30.53 29.50 24.34
CA GLU A 721 29.08 29.72 24.18
C GLU A 721 28.76 31.22 24.18
N GLN A 722 29.30 31.99 25.12
CA GLN A 722 29.11 33.46 25.14
C GLN A 722 29.51 34.11 23.83
N ARG A 723 30.66 33.71 23.24
CA ARG A 723 31.10 34.23 21.94
C ARG A 723 30.13 33.88 20.83
N PHE A 724 29.60 32.66 20.83
CA PHE A 724 28.62 32.24 19.84
C PHE A 724 27.27 32.97 20.04
N LEU A 725 26.89 33.30 21.26
CA LEU A 725 25.67 34.06 21.60
C LEU A 725 25.82 35.59 21.45
N ASP A 726 27.05 36.12 21.34
CA ASP A 726 27.31 37.55 21.11
C ASP A 726 27.13 38.00 19.65
N THR A 727 26.88 37.04 18.76
CA THR A 727 26.50 37.25 17.37
C THR A 727 25.26 38.16 17.26
N LYS A 728 25.29 39.15 16.36
CA LYS A 728 24.24 40.17 16.22
C LYS A 728 23.27 39.91 15.07
N SER A 729 23.66 39.12 14.07
CA SER A 729 22.83 38.79 12.90
C SER A 729 23.12 37.38 12.39
N LEU A 730 22.18 36.81 11.62
CA LEU A 730 22.35 35.47 11.05
C LEU A 730 23.55 35.35 10.10
N SER A 731 23.90 36.44 9.40
CA SER A 731 25.09 36.48 8.53
C SER A 731 26.43 36.53 9.28
N GLU A 732 26.44 36.85 10.56
CA GLU A 732 27.65 36.90 11.37
C GLU A 732 28.00 35.49 11.88
N ILE A 733 28.98 34.84 11.26
CA ILE A 733 29.43 33.50 11.69
C ILE A 733 30.58 33.65 12.71
N PRO A 734 30.37 33.29 14.00
CA PRO A 734 31.36 33.49 15.05
C PRO A 734 32.61 32.66 14.76
N GLN A 735 33.79 33.26 14.94
CA GLN A 735 35.07 32.60 14.67
C GLN A 735 35.57 31.83 15.90
N LEU A 736 36.12 30.63 15.66
CA LEU A 736 36.79 29.87 16.70
C LEU A 736 38.11 30.55 17.10
N PRO A 737 38.29 30.90 18.39
CA PRO A 737 39.50 31.58 18.84
C PRO A 737 40.73 30.66 18.75
N TYR A 738 41.85 31.20 18.26
CA TYR A 738 43.14 30.51 18.24
C TYR A 738 43.68 30.18 19.64
N SER A 739 43.22 30.90 20.66
CA SER A 739 43.80 30.96 22.01
C SER A 739 42.98 30.31 23.11
N VAL A 740 41.78 29.78 22.84
CA VAL A 740 41.02 29.09 23.89
C VAL A 740 41.61 27.70 24.07
N SER A 741 41.78 27.30 25.33
CA SER A 741 42.29 26.01 25.82
C SER A 741 41.42 24.80 25.44
N ILE A 742 40.75 24.84 24.29
CA ILE A 742 40.06 23.68 23.70
C ILE A 742 41.13 22.89 22.95
N GLU A 743 41.96 22.20 23.73
CA GLU A 743 42.88 21.17 23.21
C GLU A 743 42.10 19.95 22.72
N ASP A 744 40.85 19.76 23.18
CA ASP A 744 40.00 18.65 22.79
C ASP A 744 39.61 18.72 21.30
N PRO A 745 40.10 17.78 20.46
CA PRO A 745 39.78 17.74 19.04
C PRO A 745 38.28 17.53 18.76
N ASN A 746 37.56 16.85 19.66
CA ASN A 746 36.13 16.56 19.49
C ASN A 746 35.29 17.82 19.70
N VAL A 747 35.63 18.64 20.71
CA VAL A 747 34.99 19.94 20.92
C VAL A 747 35.26 20.86 19.73
N ARG A 748 36.53 20.92 19.27
CA ARG A 748 36.87 21.71 18.08
C ARG A 748 36.08 21.24 16.86
N LYS A 749 35.97 19.93 16.64
CA LYS A 749 35.19 19.35 15.55
C LYS A 749 33.71 19.73 15.64
N ALA A 750 33.10 19.57 16.82
CA ALA A 750 31.70 19.90 17.04
C ALA A 750 31.42 21.37 16.72
N PHE A 751 32.21 22.30 17.24
CA PHE A 751 31.99 23.73 16.99
C PHE A 751 32.34 24.17 15.56
N ARG A 752 33.25 23.46 14.85
CA ARG A 752 33.44 23.66 13.40
C ARG A 752 32.18 23.27 12.63
N CYS A 753 31.54 22.15 13.00
CA CYS A 753 30.25 21.76 12.44
C CYS A 753 29.15 22.77 12.81
N VAL A 754 29.15 23.31 14.04
CA VAL A 754 28.22 24.38 14.44
C VAL A 754 28.39 25.64 13.58
N GLN A 755 29.62 26.09 13.32
CA GLN A 755 29.86 27.22 12.40
C GLN A 755 29.23 26.94 11.02
N ARG A 756 29.41 25.72 10.50
CA ARG A 756 28.83 25.30 9.23
C ARG A 756 27.30 25.21 9.26
N LEU A 757 26.70 24.75 10.36
CA LEU A 757 25.24 24.78 10.55
C LEU A 757 24.69 26.21 10.56
N ARG A 758 25.40 27.16 11.17
CA ARG A 758 25.01 28.58 11.16
C ARG A 758 25.16 29.22 9.78
N GLU A 759 26.15 28.81 8.99
CA GLU A 759 26.21 29.17 7.56
C GLU A 759 24.97 28.66 6.82
N TYR A 760 24.47 27.46 7.14
CA TYR A 760 23.20 26.97 6.59
C TYR A 760 22.00 27.77 7.08
N ALA A 761 21.93 28.12 8.37
CA ALA A 761 20.87 28.96 8.91
C ALA A 761 20.73 30.26 8.11
N ASN A 762 21.85 30.95 7.90
CA ASN A 762 21.90 32.17 7.10
C ASN A 762 21.43 31.96 5.65
N VAL A 763 21.81 30.84 5.02
CA VAL A 763 21.42 30.54 3.63
C VAL A 763 19.91 30.26 3.51
N VAL A 764 19.34 29.50 4.44
CA VAL A 764 17.92 29.09 4.35
C VAL A 764 16.95 30.20 4.74
N THR A 765 17.39 31.18 5.53
CA THR A 765 16.59 32.37 5.90
C THR A 765 16.65 33.50 4.86
N LEU A 766 17.35 33.29 3.74
CA LEU A 766 17.43 34.20 2.58
C LEU A 766 17.97 35.61 2.92
N LEU A 767 17.08 36.56 3.19
CA LEU A 767 17.39 37.97 3.48
C LEU A 767 17.09 38.36 4.93
N ASP A 768 16.60 37.41 5.73
CA ASP A 768 16.32 37.64 7.13
C ASP A 768 17.62 37.53 7.94
N GLU A 769 17.90 38.59 8.69
CA GLU A 769 19.09 38.76 9.52
C GLU A 769 18.77 38.61 11.01
N GLU A 770 17.50 38.38 11.37
CA GLU A 770 17.03 38.46 12.74
C GLU A 770 17.39 37.20 13.55
N ILE A 771 18.51 37.29 14.25
CA ILE A 771 19.10 36.17 14.99
C ILE A 771 18.25 35.70 16.19
N SER A 772 17.34 36.54 16.70
CA SER A 772 16.45 36.15 17.80
C SER A 772 15.58 34.94 17.44
N GLN A 773 15.22 34.77 16.16
CA GLN A 773 14.49 33.60 15.68
C GLN A 773 15.27 32.30 15.90
N TYR A 774 16.59 32.34 15.66
CA TYR A 774 17.48 31.21 15.91
C TYR A 774 17.60 30.90 17.41
N TRP A 775 17.66 31.93 18.25
CA TRP A 775 17.72 31.78 19.71
C TRP A 775 16.48 31.12 20.30
N PHE A 776 15.28 31.40 19.79
CA PHE A 776 14.07 30.69 20.22
C PHE A 776 14.18 29.18 19.98
N SER A 777 14.54 28.79 18.76
CA SER A 777 14.67 27.38 18.41
C SER A 777 15.80 26.69 19.18
N LEU A 778 16.93 27.38 19.38
CA LEU A 778 18.07 26.83 20.12
C LEU A 778 17.76 26.69 21.62
N LEU A 779 17.06 27.67 22.22
CA LEU A 779 16.60 27.59 23.62
C LEU A 779 15.71 26.37 23.81
N TRP A 780 14.79 26.12 22.88
CA TRP A 780 13.89 24.99 22.93
C TRP A 780 14.63 23.65 23.02
N TYR A 781 15.57 23.41 22.10
CA TYR A 781 16.35 22.18 22.10
C TYR A 781 17.43 22.11 23.19
N THR A 782 17.88 23.25 23.72
CA THR A 782 18.87 23.28 24.81
C THR A 782 18.22 22.95 26.14
N LEU A 783 17.03 23.50 26.44
CA LEU A 783 16.40 23.30 27.74
C LEU A 783 15.91 21.86 27.94
N ILE A 784 15.45 21.19 26.89
CA ILE A 784 15.00 19.79 26.98
C ILE A 784 16.12 18.79 27.29
N VAL A 785 17.39 19.15 27.09
CA VAL A 785 18.56 18.30 27.39
C VAL A 785 18.59 17.90 28.87
N LEU A 786 18.07 18.75 29.76
CA LEU A 786 17.99 18.46 31.19
C LEU A 786 17.14 17.18 31.47
N ALA A 787 16.16 16.89 30.62
CA ALA A 787 15.30 15.72 30.72
C ALA A 787 15.93 14.44 30.14
N PHE A 788 17.05 14.51 29.42
CA PHE A 788 17.66 13.35 28.79
C PHE A 788 18.50 12.53 29.78
N GLY A 789 18.28 11.21 29.78
CA GLY A 789 19.06 10.27 30.61
C GLY A 789 20.43 9.92 30.02
N SER A 790 20.63 10.19 28.72
CA SER A 790 21.89 9.93 28.00
C SER A 790 22.98 10.98 28.25
N VAL A 791 22.61 12.15 28.78
CA VAL A 791 23.53 13.28 28.98
C VAL A 791 24.00 13.30 30.44
N ASP A 792 25.31 13.43 30.61
CA ASP A 792 25.93 13.48 31.94
C ASP A 792 25.66 14.80 32.68
N GLU A 793 26.05 14.85 33.96
CA GLU A 793 25.77 15.98 34.84
C GLU A 793 26.45 17.28 34.40
N TYR A 794 27.66 17.22 33.84
CA TYR A 794 28.33 18.42 33.32
C TYR A 794 27.64 18.91 32.04
N GLY A 795 27.19 18.02 31.17
CA GLY A 795 26.39 18.33 29.99
C GLY A 795 25.08 19.04 30.35
N LYS A 796 24.37 18.56 31.39
CA LYS A 796 23.15 19.19 31.89
C LYS A 796 23.41 20.56 32.53
N ARG A 797 24.49 20.71 33.30
CA ARG A 797 24.93 22.02 33.82
C ARG A 797 25.26 22.99 32.69
N TYR A 798 25.92 22.53 31.62
CA TYR A 798 26.22 23.34 30.45
C TYR A 798 24.93 23.80 29.75
N ALA A 799 24.01 22.88 29.49
CA ALA A 799 22.70 23.19 28.90
C ALA A 799 21.92 24.21 29.74
N TRP A 800 21.91 24.07 31.07
CA TRP A 800 21.26 25.03 31.97
C TRP A 800 21.84 26.44 31.86
N ILE A 801 23.17 26.59 31.88
CA ILE A 801 23.85 27.88 31.72
C ILE A 801 23.53 28.46 30.34
N SER A 802 23.62 27.64 29.29
CA SER A 802 23.33 28.05 27.92
C SER A 802 21.88 28.53 27.75
N SER A 803 20.90 27.83 28.34
CA SER A 803 19.50 28.25 28.35
C SER A 803 19.31 29.62 29.03
N ALA A 804 19.98 29.86 30.16
CA ALA A 804 19.89 31.14 30.87
C ALA A 804 20.46 32.30 30.05
N LEU A 805 21.59 32.08 29.37
CA LEU A 805 22.20 33.05 28.47
C LEU A 805 21.30 33.33 27.25
N LEU A 806 20.68 32.29 26.67
CA LEU A 806 19.72 32.43 25.57
C LEU A 806 18.49 33.23 25.99
N CYS A 807 17.92 32.96 27.17
CA CYS A 807 16.81 33.76 27.72
C CYS A 807 17.18 35.24 27.86
N GLN A 808 18.42 35.55 28.24
CA GLN A 808 18.90 36.93 28.34
C GLN A 808 19.02 37.61 26.97
N LYS A 809 19.35 36.87 25.91
CA LYS A 809 19.41 37.41 24.53
C LYS A 809 18.02 37.63 23.91
N LEU A 810 17.00 36.93 24.41
CA LEU A 810 15.61 37.00 23.93
C LEU A 810 14.75 38.07 24.62
N LEU A 811 15.32 38.79 25.58
CA LEU A 811 14.68 39.89 26.31
C LEU A 811 15.25 41.24 25.88
#